data_AF-A0A948W6Z8-F1
#
_entry.id   AF-A0A948W6Z8-F1
#
_cell.length_a   1.000
_cell.length_b   1.000
_cell.length_c   1.000
_cell.angle_alpha   90.00
_cell.angle_beta   90.00
_cell.angle_gamma   90.00
#
_symmetry.space_group_name_H-M   'P 1'
#
loop_
_entity.id
_entity.type
_entity.pdbx_description
1 polymer ?
#
loop_
_entity_poly.entity_id
_entity_poly.type
_entity_poly.pdbx_seq_one_letter_code
_entity_poly.pdbx_strand_id
1 'polypeptide(L)'
;MAMLKPYPFEALVSRIFRECERDQAVFGLPLRKALQSHPRMDLSISYFGRRATSPLGPAAGPHTQMAQNIVLAWLAGAGILELKTIQVMDRLELSRPCIDMRTVGFNTEWSQELSLDESLDEYIKGYMLIEMLRQSAPWSQDPNRGPVLYDLSVGYDLAGISGGKVRNFIDGMLNTKTRADYFRRSIPAEFRHHAELDVPDRLADSVTLSTFHGCPPDEIESIIDFLFREYRLNCVIKFNPTLLGKRETRELINNQLGYERIIIRDEAFDDDLSWDRAINLVERLGRTADELGLQLGVKFTNTLIVKNTGTSLPESEETAYLSGPPLHPLAMRLISRFRKIFRDRFPISLSAGIDRKNFPDAVALGLKPITACTDLLKPGGYSRFPLYYGELYRRMEAVGATTVDEFKKKAYAPEGSSGDVSANTEYYLKQVAADSRYSHTRNNKPPRKIQRKLELFDCLTCDICLAVCPNNALFAFADGETEVPSAGIGSLAEKHQIGLFGDFCNQCGNCDVFCPEDGGPQFMKPAFYGSETSWRESRHASAFYLAGGSATTTVLGRIAGREYRLEKTGDRVSFSGTGFNIRFQASHPQGTISGNVPEKLDLRPYFIMDFFRRVLLETGRINYINTLVHIKESKDGL
;
A
#
# COMPACT_ATOMS: atom_id res chain seq x y z
N MET A 1 -2.96 0.25 20.91
CA MET A 1 -3.41 0.94 19.67
C MET A 1 -3.26 -0.02 18.50
N ALA A 2 -3.94 0.21 17.38
CA ALA A 2 -3.71 -0.57 16.16
C ALA A 2 -2.33 -0.21 15.59
N MET A 3 -1.45 -1.19 15.43
CA MET A 3 -0.09 -1.02 14.91
C MET A 3 0.19 -2.10 13.88
N LEU A 4 0.93 -1.74 12.82
CA LEU A 4 1.42 -2.71 11.85
C LEU A 4 2.47 -3.61 12.50
N LYS A 5 2.37 -4.90 12.24
CA LYS A 5 3.36 -5.91 12.67
C LYS A 5 3.77 -6.73 11.45
N PRO A 6 5.08 -6.79 11.14
CA PRO A 6 5.60 -7.61 10.04
C PRO A 6 5.20 -9.09 10.15
N TYR A 7 5.00 -9.71 8.99
CA TYR A 7 4.70 -11.15 8.92
C TYR A 7 6.01 -11.94 8.73
N PRO A 8 6.12 -13.15 9.31
CA PRO A 8 7.31 -13.99 9.13
C PRO A 8 7.58 -14.28 7.65
N PHE A 9 8.85 -14.22 7.24
CA PHE A 9 9.22 -14.38 5.84
C PHE A 9 8.85 -15.76 5.30
N GLU A 10 9.11 -16.82 6.08
CA GLU A 10 8.74 -18.19 5.75
C GLU A 10 7.23 -18.36 5.50
N ALA A 11 6.41 -17.56 6.18
CA ALA A 11 4.97 -17.55 6.04
C ALA A 11 4.53 -16.77 4.80
N LEU A 12 5.22 -15.67 4.46
CA LEU A 12 5.02 -14.99 3.18
C LEU A 12 5.33 -15.94 2.01
N VAL A 13 6.49 -16.62 2.05
CA VAL A 13 6.91 -17.58 1.01
C VAL A 13 5.88 -18.70 0.84
N SER A 14 5.51 -19.37 1.94
CA SER A 14 4.53 -20.44 1.90
C SER A 14 3.18 -19.99 1.34
N ARG A 15 2.74 -18.78 1.73
CA ARG A 15 1.46 -18.24 1.27
C ARG A 15 1.46 -17.94 -0.22
N ILE A 16 2.47 -17.25 -0.76
CA ILE A 16 2.46 -16.85 -2.17
C ILE A 16 2.39 -18.06 -3.11
N PHE A 17 3.11 -19.14 -2.81
CA PHE A 17 3.18 -20.30 -3.69
C PHE A 17 1.97 -21.21 -3.56
N ARG A 18 1.53 -21.50 -2.33
CA ARG A 18 0.34 -22.34 -2.11
C ARG A 18 -0.94 -21.67 -2.59
N GLU A 19 -1.05 -20.34 -2.46
CA GLU A 19 -2.17 -19.58 -3.01
C GLU A 19 -2.11 -19.52 -4.54
N CYS A 20 -0.92 -19.38 -5.13
CA CYS A 20 -0.75 -19.41 -6.58
C CYS A 20 -1.20 -20.75 -7.17
N GLU A 21 -0.74 -21.86 -6.58
CA GLU A 21 -1.08 -23.20 -7.01
C GLU A 21 -2.58 -23.48 -6.86
N ARG A 22 -3.14 -23.28 -5.66
CA ARG A 22 -4.53 -23.67 -5.38
C ARG A 22 -5.57 -22.68 -5.89
N ASP A 23 -5.37 -21.39 -5.66
CA ASP A 23 -6.40 -20.36 -5.87
C ASP A 23 -6.19 -19.55 -7.14
N GLN A 24 -5.07 -19.74 -7.85
CA GLN A 24 -4.67 -18.87 -8.96
C GLN A 24 -4.70 -17.40 -8.52
N ALA A 25 -4.13 -17.13 -7.34
CA ALA A 25 -4.04 -15.81 -6.74
C ALA A 25 -2.72 -15.65 -5.96
N VAL A 26 -2.33 -14.40 -5.70
CA VAL A 26 -1.24 -14.10 -4.77
C VAL A 26 -1.73 -13.03 -3.81
N PHE A 27 -1.71 -13.35 -2.51
CA PHE A 27 -2.20 -12.47 -1.44
C PHE A 27 -3.62 -11.94 -1.67
N GLY A 28 -4.49 -12.76 -2.24
CA GLY A 28 -5.89 -12.45 -2.55
C GLY A 28 -6.11 -11.75 -3.89
N LEU A 29 -5.05 -11.33 -4.60
CA LEU A 29 -5.16 -10.78 -5.95
C LEU A 29 -5.22 -11.92 -6.97
N PRO A 30 -6.35 -12.11 -7.70
CA PRO A 30 -6.43 -13.16 -8.72
C PRO A 30 -5.42 -12.90 -9.85
N LEU A 31 -4.74 -13.94 -10.32
CA LEU A 31 -3.73 -13.84 -11.39
C LEU A 31 -4.28 -13.22 -12.68
N ARG A 32 -5.55 -13.51 -13.01
CA ARG A 32 -6.26 -12.89 -14.15
C ARG A 32 -6.43 -11.36 -14.04
N LYS A 33 -6.28 -10.79 -12.83
CA LYS A 33 -6.32 -9.35 -12.55
C LYS A 33 -4.92 -8.75 -12.37
N ALA A 34 -3.85 -9.55 -12.41
CA ALA A 34 -2.48 -9.05 -12.49
C ALA A 34 -2.19 -8.51 -13.89
N LEU A 35 -1.10 -7.74 -14.06
CA LEU A 35 -0.70 -7.25 -15.38
C LEU A 35 -0.41 -8.43 -16.31
N GLN A 36 -1.07 -8.44 -17.48
CA GLN A 36 -0.75 -9.33 -18.59
C GLN A 36 0.07 -8.52 -19.60
N SER A 37 1.29 -8.97 -19.86
CA SER A 37 2.21 -8.27 -20.75
C SER A 37 1.71 -8.27 -22.19
N HIS A 38 1.85 -7.12 -22.86
CA HIS A 38 1.51 -7.02 -24.27
C HIS A 38 2.61 -7.66 -25.14
N PRO A 39 2.28 -8.53 -26.12
CA PRO A 39 3.27 -9.31 -26.85
C PRO A 39 4.20 -8.49 -27.76
N ARG A 40 3.81 -7.26 -28.13
CA ARG A 40 4.54 -6.43 -29.10
C ARG A 40 4.97 -5.05 -28.59
N MET A 41 4.59 -4.67 -27.37
CA MET A 41 4.84 -3.31 -26.86
C MET A 41 5.83 -3.37 -25.71
N ASP A 42 6.89 -2.59 -25.81
CA ASP A 42 7.89 -2.41 -24.76
C ASP A 42 7.61 -1.10 -24.01
N LEU A 43 7.25 -1.25 -22.74
CA LEU A 43 6.98 -0.12 -21.85
C LEU A 43 8.20 0.33 -21.06
N SER A 44 9.34 -0.34 -21.24
CA SER A 44 10.52 -0.10 -20.44
C SER A 44 11.11 1.29 -20.66
N ILE A 45 11.69 1.83 -19.59
CA ILE A 45 12.33 3.14 -19.58
C ILE A 45 13.67 3.05 -18.84
N SER A 46 14.57 4.00 -19.14
CA SER A 46 15.75 4.24 -18.30
C SER A 46 15.40 5.23 -17.18
N TYR A 47 15.66 4.84 -15.93
CA TYR A 47 15.56 5.68 -14.74
C TYR A 47 16.91 5.66 -14.02
N PHE A 48 17.58 6.82 -13.97
CA PHE A 48 18.92 6.97 -13.42
C PHE A 48 19.94 5.91 -13.92
N GLY A 49 19.89 5.61 -15.23
CA GLY A 49 20.78 4.63 -15.87
C GLY A 49 20.35 3.17 -15.71
N ARG A 50 19.34 2.87 -14.87
CA ARG A 50 18.78 1.54 -14.69
C ARG A 50 17.54 1.35 -15.57
N ARG A 51 17.33 0.14 -16.10
CA ARG A 51 16.12 -0.21 -16.85
C ARG A 51 14.99 -0.55 -15.89
N ALA A 52 13.87 0.17 -15.96
CA ALA A 52 12.60 -0.20 -15.35
C ALA A 52 11.66 -0.81 -16.40
N THR A 53 10.82 -1.76 -16.02
CA THR A 53 9.82 -2.39 -16.91
C THR A 53 8.74 -1.44 -17.38
N SER A 54 8.48 -0.39 -16.60
CA SER A 54 7.54 0.68 -16.91
C SER A 54 7.86 1.93 -16.09
N PRO A 55 7.31 3.10 -16.44
CA PRO A 55 7.40 4.29 -15.60
C PRO A 55 6.43 4.28 -14.40
N LEU A 56 5.53 3.29 -14.29
CA LEU A 56 4.43 3.30 -13.31
C LEU A 56 4.88 2.74 -11.96
N GLY A 57 4.36 3.35 -10.89
CA GLY A 57 4.56 2.89 -9.52
C GLY A 57 3.47 3.34 -8.54
N PRO A 58 3.38 2.73 -7.36
CA PRO A 58 2.79 3.38 -6.21
C PRO A 58 3.67 4.56 -5.74
N ALA A 59 3.05 5.62 -5.23
CA ALA A 59 3.77 6.71 -4.57
C ALA A 59 4.18 6.31 -3.14
N ALA A 60 5.19 6.99 -2.56
CA ALA A 60 5.50 6.87 -1.12
C ALA A 60 4.21 7.07 -0.31
N GLY A 61 3.78 6.02 0.38
CA GLY A 61 2.47 6.01 1.01
C GLY A 61 2.06 4.63 1.48
N PRO A 62 0.76 4.38 1.67
CA PRO A 62 0.32 3.19 2.37
C PRO A 62 0.55 1.89 1.57
N HIS A 63 0.69 1.96 0.24
CA HIS A 63 0.93 0.81 -0.63
C HIS A 63 2.42 0.42 -0.77
N THR A 64 3.33 1.06 -0.05
CA THR A 64 4.78 0.80 -0.13
C THR A 64 5.44 0.62 1.23
N GLN A 65 4.69 0.08 2.20
CA GLN A 65 5.17 -0.19 3.57
C GLN A 65 5.50 -1.67 3.80
N MET A 66 4.58 -2.58 3.46
CA MET A 66 4.72 -4.00 3.78
C MET A 66 5.17 -4.82 2.58
N ALA A 67 5.79 -5.98 2.82
CA ALA A 67 6.29 -6.87 1.77
C ALA A 67 5.17 -7.32 0.81
N GLN A 68 3.98 -7.66 1.32
CA GLN A 68 2.84 -8.03 0.48
C GLN A 68 2.38 -6.88 -0.43
N ASN A 69 2.51 -5.64 0.03
CA ASN A 69 2.12 -4.47 -0.77
C ASN A 69 3.05 -4.26 -1.96
N ILE A 70 4.35 -4.46 -1.73
CA ILE A 70 5.38 -4.37 -2.77
C ILE A 70 5.16 -5.46 -3.83
N VAL A 71 4.93 -6.71 -3.39
CA VAL A 71 4.63 -7.83 -4.30
C VAL A 71 3.35 -7.56 -5.11
N LEU A 72 2.27 -7.10 -4.45
CA LEU A 72 1.01 -6.79 -5.13
C LEU A 72 1.14 -5.63 -6.13
N ALA A 73 1.92 -4.60 -5.81
CA ALA A 73 2.20 -3.50 -6.73
C ALA A 73 2.96 -4.00 -7.97
N TRP A 74 4.00 -4.81 -7.79
CA TRP A 74 4.75 -5.41 -8.89
C TRP A 74 3.87 -6.36 -9.74
N LEU A 75 3.05 -7.20 -9.12
CA LEU A 75 2.09 -8.07 -9.82
C LEU A 75 1.13 -7.27 -10.70
N ALA A 76 0.68 -6.13 -10.21
CA ALA A 76 -0.18 -5.19 -10.92
C ALA A 76 0.56 -4.37 -12.00
N GLY A 77 1.88 -4.53 -12.11
CA GLY A 77 2.70 -3.99 -13.18
C GLY A 77 3.59 -2.82 -12.77
N ALA A 78 3.78 -2.53 -11.48
CA ALA A 78 4.69 -1.46 -11.09
C ALA A 78 6.15 -1.79 -11.47
N GLY A 79 6.82 -0.88 -12.17
CA GLY A 79 8.23 -1.00 -12.56
C GLY A 79 9.19 -0.26 -11.63
N ILE A 80 8.70 0.78 -10.95
CA ILE A 80 9.45 1.58 -9.97
C ILE A 80 8.58 1.77 -8.74
N LEU A 81 9.09 1.49 -7.54
CA LEU A 81 8.36 1.69 -6.29
C LEU A 81 9.05 2.79 -5.50
N GLU A 82 8.35 3.90 -5.29
CA GLU A 82 8.76 4.90 -4.30
C GLU A 82 8.35 4.41 -2.92
N LEU A 83 9.34 3.98 -2.14
CA LEU A 83 9.13 3.38 -0.82
C LEU A 83 8.55 4.40 0.15
N LYS A 84 7.88 3.93 1.21
CA LYS A 84 7.32 4.83 2.23
C LYS A 84 8.43 5.70 2.81
N THR A 85 8.14 6.99 2.93
CA THR A 85 9.07 7.98 3.50
C THR A 85 9.43 7.61 4.93
N ILE A 86 10.72 7.35 5.15
CA ILE A 86 11.29 7.02 6.46
C ILE A 86 11.70 8.29 7.21
N GLN A 87 11.72 8.21 8.53
CA GLN A 87 12.10 9.31 9.43
C GLN A 87 12.77 8.76 10.71
N VAL A 88 13.45 9.62 11.48
CA VAL A 88 14.03 9.23 12.78
C VAL A 88 12.95 8.86 13.80
N MET A 89 11.83 9.59 13.80
CA MET A 89 10.67 9.30 14.63
C MET A 89 9.89 8.14 14.03
N ASP A 90 10.25 6.93 14.43
CA ASP A 90 9.72 5.67 13.91
C ASP A 90 8.72 4.99 14.85
N ARG A 91 8.22 5.73 15.85
CA ARG A 91 7.09 5.38 16.72
C ARG A 91 6.25 6.63 16.96
N LEU A 92 5.05 6.65 16.38
CA LEU A 92 4.12 7.78 16.46
C LEU A 92 2.74 7.30 16.91
N GLU A 93 2.10 8.08 17.78
CA GLU A 93 0.67 7.93 18.03
C GLU A 93 -0.08 8.75 16.99
N LEU A 94 -0.81 8.05 16.12
CA LEU A 94 -1.58 8.67 15.04
C LEU A 94 -3.07 8.61 15.35
N SER A 95 -3.76 9.74 15.21
CA SER A 95 -5.21 9.80 15.27
C SER A 95 -5.82 8.97 14.14
N ARG A 96 -6.80 8.11 14.46
CA ARG A 96 -7.49 7.22 13.50
C ARG A 96 -8.99 7.53 13.46
N PRO A 97 -9.65 7.42 12.29
CA PRO A 97 -9.08 7.07 10.98
C PRO A 97 -8.18 8.18 10.42
N CYS A 98 -7.14 7.83 9.67
CA CYS A 98 -6.17 8.80 9.13
C CYS A 98 -6.32 9.04 7.62
N ILE A 99 -7.25 8.35 6.94
CA ILE A 99 -7.52 8.46 5.51
C ILE A 99 -9.03 8.70 5.29
N ASP A 100 -9.36 9.72 4.49
CA ASP A 100 -10.70 9.96 3.97
C ASP A 100 -10.67 9.97 2.44
N MET A 101 -11.36 9.00 1.86
CA MET A 101 -11.44 8.76 0.42
C MET A 101 -12.86 8.87 -0.12
N ARG A 102 -13.78 9.54 0.61
CA ARG A 102 -15.19 9.67 0.21
C ARG A 102 -15.34 10.41 -1.12
N THR A 103 -14.47 11.35 -1.44
CA THR A 103 -14.60 12.19 -2.65
C THR A 103 -13.26 12.28 -3.38
N VAL A 104 -12.54 13.37 -3.15
CA VAL A 104 -11.09 13.45 -3.34
C VAL A 104 -10.40 12.84 -2.12
N GLY A 105 -9.07 12.76 -2.12
CA GLY A 105 -8.34 12.16 -1.01
C GLY A 105 -7.94 13.18 0.04
N PHE A 106 -8.09 12.84 1.31
CA PHE A 106 -7.53 13.57 2.45
C PHE A 106 -6.85 12.59 3.40
N ASN A 107 -5.75 13.01 4.03
CA ASN A 107 -5.12 12.27 5.12
C ASN A 107 -4.58 13.20 6.21
N THR A 108 -4.30 12.65 7.38
CA THR A 108 -3.62 13.35 8.50
C THR A 108 -2.24 12.75 8.83
N GLU A 109 -1.94 11.57 8.28
CA GLU A 109 -0.67 10.87 8.48
C GLU A 109 0.44 11.41 7.56
N TRP A 110 1.63 11.64 8.12
CA TRP A 110 2.79 12.19 7.39
C TRP A 110 4.08 11.36 7.57
N SER A 111 4.03 10.21 8.24
CA SER A 111 5.19 9.37 8.55
C SER A 111 4.91 7.87 8.36
N GLN A 112 5.95 7.04 8.48
CA GLN A 112 5.87 5.58 8.48
C GLN A 112 5.39 5.03 9.83
N GLU A 113 4.76 3.84 9.81
CA GLU A 113 4.29 3.18 11.03
C GLU A 113 5.19 2.06 11.53
N LEU A 114 6.03 1.53 10.66
CA LEU A 114 7.04 0.52 11.00
C LEU A 114 8.29 1.21 11.55
N SER A 115 8.99 0.53 12.46
CA SER A 115 10.35 0.93 12.81
C SER A 115 11.27 0.85 11.59
N LEU A 116 12.41 1.55 11.62
CA LEU A 116 13.35 1.52 10.50
C LEU A 116 13.88 0.11 10.21
N ASP A 117 14.15 -0.68 11.25
CA ASP A 117 14.58 -2.07 11.08
C ASP A 117 13.50 -2.96 10.45
N GLU A 118 12.23 -2.76 10.85
CA GLU A 118 11.10 -3.49 10.27
C GLU A 118 10.85 -3.07 8.81
N SER A 119 10.93 -1.77 8.49
CA SER A 119 10.84 -1.28 7.11
C SER A 119 11.93 -1.90 6.23
N LEU A 120 13.18 -1.93 6.71
CA LEU A 120 14.30 -2.54 6.00
C LEU A 120 14.04 -4.04 5.73
N ASP A 121 13.56 -4.77 6.73
CA ASP A 121 13.17 -6.17 6.58
C ASP A 121 12.06 -6.35 5.55
N GLU A 122 10.98 -5.57 5.61
CA GLU A 122 9.87 -5.66 4.68
C GLU A 122 10.28 -5.36 3.23
N TYR A 123 11.21 -4.42 3.02
CA TYR A 123 11.72 -4.08 1.69
C TYR A 123 12.58 -5.20 1.10
N ILE A 124 13.46 -5.82 1.89
CA ILE A 124 14.26 -6.97 1.47
C ILE A 124 13.36 -8.18 1.20
N LYS A 125 12.43 -8.50 2.12
CA LYS A 125 11.44 -9.57 1.93
C LYS A 125 10.63 -9.37 0.66
N GLY A 126 10.10 -8.16 0.43
CA GLY A 126 9.32 -7.82 -0.76
C GLY A 126 10.11 -8.05 -2.05
N TYR A 127 11.39 -7.67 -2.07
CA TYR A 127 12.27 -7.88 -3.22
C TYR A 127 12.53 -9.38 -3.45
N MET A 128 12.89 -10.12 -2.40
CA MET A 128 13.13 -11.56 -2.48
C MET A 128 11.90 -12.32 -2.99
N LEU A 129 10.69 -11.98 -2.50
CA LEU A 129 9.43 -12.59 -2.97
C LEU A 129 9.15 -12.28 -4.45
N ILE A 130 9.48 -11.07 -4.92
CA ILE A 130 9.35 -10.74 -6.34
C ILE A 130 10.31 -11.60 -7.18
N GLU A 131 11.57 -11.72 -6.79
CA GLU A 131 12.54 -12.55 -7.54
C GLU A 131 12.17 -14.05 -7.51
N MET A 132 11.65 -14.55 -6.39
CA MET A 132 11.05 -15.89 -6.30
C MET A 132 9.94 -16.12 -7.34
N LEU A 133 8.98 -15.18 -7.41
CA LEU A 133 7.88 -15.26 -8.36
C LEU A 133 8.38 -15.12 -9.80
N ARG A 134 9.35 -14.23 -10.07
CA ARG A 134 9.92 -14.02 -11.40
C ARG A 134 10.61 -15.27 -11.96
N GLN A 135 11.14 -16.14 -11.12
CA GLN A 135 11.76 -17.39 -11.57
C GLN A 135 10.77 -18.55 -11.64
N SER A 136 9.51 -18.31 -11.27
CA SER A 136 8.46 -19.32 -11.20
C SER A 136 7.42 -19.12 -12.30
N ALA A 137 6.76 -20.20 -12.71
CA ALA A 137 5.59 -20.08 -13.60
C ALA A 137 4.45 -19.32 -12.89
N PRO A 138 3.63 -18.52 -13.62
CA PRO A 138 3.71 -18.28 -15.06
C PRO A 138 4.67 -17.14 -15.47
N TRP A 139 5.38 -16.51 -14.53
CA TRP A 139 6.13 -15.27 -14.80
C TRP A 139 7.53 -15.48 -15.37
N SER A 140 8.12 -16.65 -15.18
CA SER A 140 9.47 -16.96 -15.66
C SER A 140 9.69 -16.85 -17.16
N GLN A 141 8.60 -16.84 -17.93
CA GLN A 141 8.61 -16.73 -19.39
C GLN A 141 8.14 -15.36 -19.90
N ASP A 142 7.84 -14.41 -19.02
CA ASP A 142 7.33 -13.09 -19.42
C ASP A 142 8.49 -12.09 -19.60
N PRO A 143 8.87 -11.74 -20.85
CA PRO A 143 10.02 -10.85 -21.12
C PRO A 143 9.79 -9.41 -20.64
N ASN A 144 8.53 -9.03 -20.39
CA ASN A 144 8.15 -7.70 -19.91
C ASN A 144 8.02 -7.66 -18.39
N ARG A 145 8.28 -8.78 -17.68
CA ARG A 145 8.40 -8.86 -16.21
C ARG A 145 9.86 -8.92 -15.76
N GLY A 146 10.48 -7.74 -15.82
CA GLY A 146 11.79 -7.46 -15.26
C GLY A 146 11.80 -7.17 -13.75
N PRO A 147 12.99 -6.89 -13.19
CA PRO A 147 13.15 -6.54 -11.78
C PRO A 147 12.43 -5.24 -11.48
N VAL A 148 12.00 -5.12 -10.23
CA VAL A 148 11.47 -3.88 -9.70
C VAL A 148 12.62 -2.95 -9.31
N LEU A 149 12.51 -1.65 -9.59
CA LEU A 149 13.43 -0.65 -9.04
C LEU A 149 12.85 -0.05 -7.76
N TYR A 150 13.64 0.04 -6.71
CA TYR A 150 13.28 0.82 -5.53
C TYR A 150 13.86 2.22 -5.61
N ASP A 151 13.02 3.19 -5.31
CA ASP A 151 13.41 4.57 -5.02
C ASP A 151 13.17 4.80 -3.53
N LEU A 152 14.24 5.04 -2.78
CA LEU A 152 14.11 5.32 -1.34
C LEU A 152 13.32 6.61 -1.15
N SER A 153 12.66 6.76 -0.01
CA SER A 153 12.12 8.05 0.38
C SER A 153 12.53 8.38 1.79
N VAL A 154 13.11 9.57 1.97
CA VAL A 154 13.52 10.10 3.27
C VAL A 154 12.82 11.42 3.51
N GLY A 155 12.49 11.69 4.77
CA GLY A 155 11.96 12.96 5.19
C GLY A 155 12.35 13.22 6.64
N TYR A 156 13.33 14.08 6.85
CA TYR A 156 13.62 14.72 8.13
C TYR A 156 14.54 15.93 7.89
N ASP A 157 14.97 16.61 8.96
CA ASP A 157 16.14 17.49 8.89
C ASP A 157 17.44 16.70 8.65
N LEU A 158 18.52 17.40 8.30
CA LEU A 158 19.84 16.82 8.05
C LEU A 158 20.38 16.10 9.28
N ALA A 159 20.18 16.64 10.48
CA ALA A 159 20.67 16.03 11.71
C ALA A 159 20.05 14.64 11.90
N GLY A 160 18.77 14.48 11.59
CA GLY A 160 18.10 13.20 11.65
C GLY A 160 18.43 12.26 10.49
N ILE A 161 18.49 12.77 9.25
CA ILE A 161 18.86 11.96 8.07
C ILE A 161 20.31 11.45 8.19
N SER A 162 21.22 12.28 8.69
CA SER A 162 22.62 11.90 8.95
C SER A 162 22.80 11.17 10.28
N GLY A 163 21.73 10.98 11.05
CA GLY A 163 21.74 10.26 12.33
C GLY A 163 21.87 8.74 12.15
N GLY A 164 22.44 8.07 13.16
CA GLY A 164 22.80 6.64 13.08
C GLY A 164 21.64 5.72 12.70
N LYS A 165 20.41 5.99 13.16
CA LYS A 165 19.22 5.20 12.79
C LYS A 165 18.94 5.22 11.28
N VAL A 166 18.89 6.40 10.68
CA VAL A 166 18.61 6.55 9.24
C VAL A 166 19.79 6.06 8.41
N ARG A 167 21.02 6.32 8.86
CA ARG A 167 22.23 5.76 8.23
C ARG A 167 22.19 4.24 8.17
N ASN A 168 21.95 3.57 9.31
CA ASN A 168 21.85 2.12 9.37
C ASN A 168 20.79 1.56 8.41
N PHE A 169 19.66 2.25 8.27
CA PHE A 169 18.64 1.89 7.30
C PHE A 169 19.17 2.01 5.86
N ILE A 170 19.75 3.16 5.49
CA ILE A 170 20.27 3.39 4.13
C ILE A 170 21.38 2.37 3.84
N ASP A 171 22.35 2.21 4.74
CA ASP A 171 23.42 1.23 4.64
C ASP A 171 22.87 -0.19 4.41
N GLY A 172 21.82 -0.58 5.14
CA GLY A 172 21.17 -1.87 4.95
C GLY A 172 20.45 -2.03 3.60
N MET A 173 19.91 -0.95 3.02
CA MET A 173 19.35 -0.96 1.66
C MET A 173 20.42 -1.03 0.58
N LEU A 174 21.63 -0.56 0.87
CA LEU A 174 22.78 -0.56 -0.06
C LEU A 174 23.73 -1.74 0.15
N ASN A 175 23.56 -2.49 1.25
CA ASN A 175 24.25 -3.73 1.56
C ASN A 175 23.29 -4.71 2.27
N THR A 176 22.55 -5.47 1.48
CA THR A 176 21.50 -6.38 1.97
C THR A 176 22.02 -7.72 2.45
N LYS A 177 23.27 -8.08 2.13
CA LYS A 177 23.80 -9.46 2.20
C LYS A 177 23.44 -10.18 3.50
N THR A 178 23.75 -9.57 4.64
CA THR A 178 23.50 -10.17 5.97
C THR A 178 22.02 -10.46 6.22
N ARG A 179 21.13 -9.51 5.90
CA ARG A 179 19.68 -9.67 6.09
C ARG A 179 19.07 -10.62 5.06
N ALA A 180 19.51 -10.54 3.80
CA ALA A 180 19.10 -11.47 2.76
C ALA A 180 19.50 -12.91 3.12
N ASP A 181 20.71 -13.14 3.62
CA ASP A 181 21.17 -14.46 4.08
C ASP A 181 20.37 -14.99 5.27
N TYR A 182 19.97 -14.11 6.19
CA TYR A 182 19.06 -14.47 7.27
C TYR A 182 17.71 -14.98 6.72
N PHE A 183 17.10 -14.24 5.80
CA PHE A 183 15.82 -14.65 5.19
C PHE A 183 15.95 -15.89 4.29
N ARG A 184 17.07 -16.05 3.58
CA ARG A 184 17.35 -17.27 2.79
C ARG A 184 17.29 -18.53 3.66
N ARG A 185 17.85 -18.47 4.87
CA ARG A 185 17.85 -19.60 5.82
C ARG A 185 16.46 -19.94 6.34
N SER A 186 15.54 -18.98 6.38
CA SER A 186 14.17 -19.24 6.83
C SER A 186 13.25 -19.75 5.72
N ILE A 187 13.67 -19.76 4.45
CA ILE A 187 12.87 -20.33 3.35
C ILE A 187 12.48 -21.79 3.67
N PRO A 188 11.19 -22.15 3.65
CA PRO A 188 10.73 -23.51 3.93
C PRO A 188 11.41 -24.56 3.04
N ALA A 189 11.57 -25.78 3.53
CA ALA A 189 12.25 -26.86 2.81
C ALA A 189 11.65 -27.12 1.41
N GLU A 190 10.33 -27.05 1.30
CA GLU A 190 9.55 -27.16 0.05
C GLU A 190 10.01 -26.15 -1.02
N PHE A 191 10.39 -24.95 -0.61
CA PHE A 191 10.77 -23.84 -1.50
C PHE A 191 12.28 -23.58 -1.52
N ARG A 192 13.09 -24.51 -1.01
CA ARG A 192 14.53 -24.30 -0.79
C ARG A 192 15.34 -24.08 -2.07
N HIS A 193 14.81 -24.49 -3.22
CA HIS A 193 15.40 -24.19 -4.53
C HIS A 193 15.47 -22.67 -4.81
N HIS A 194 14.66 -21.86 -4.12
CA HIS A 194 14.77 -20.39 -4.16
C HIS A 194 15.82 -19.80 -3.21
N ALA A 195 16.54 -20.60 -2.43
CA ALA A 195 17.58 -20.06 -1.55
C ALA A 195 18.81 -19.56 -2.32
N GLU A 196 19.03 -20.08 -3.53
CA GLU A 196 20.13 -19.70 -4.42
C GLU A 196 19.85 -18.43 -5.24
N LEU A 197 18.72 -17.76 -4.99
CA LEU A 197 18.37 -16.51 -5.65
C LEU A 197 19.46 -15.45 -5.47
N ASP A 198 19.88 -14.87 -6.59
CA ASP A 198 20.73 -13.69 -6.61
C ASP A 198 19.91 -12.47 -6.15
N VAL A 199 20.13 -12.05 -4.92
CA VAL A 199 19.58 -10.82 -4.36
C VAL A 199 20.71 -9.81 -4.44
N PRO A 200 20.55 -8.69 -5.16
CA PRO A 200 21.62 -7.73 -5.31
C PRO A 200 21.96 -7.12 -3.95
N ASP A 201 23.26 -6.91 -3.73
CA ASP A 201 23.76 -6.29 -2.50
C ASP A 201 23.15 -4.90 -2.29
N ARG A 202 22.85 -4.18 -3.39
CA ARG A 202 22.26 -2.84 -3.39
C ARG A 202 20.86 -2.86 -4.01
N LEU A 203 19.84 -2.53 -3.23
CA LEU A 203 18.44 -2.51 -3.69
C LEU A 203 17.98 -1.17 -4.27
N ALA A 204 18.71 -0.08 -3.99
CA ALA A 204 18.33 1.25 -4.46
C ALA A 204 19.54 2.06 -4.95
N ASP A 205 19.35 2.76 -6.06
CA ASP A 205 20.33 3.72 -6.61
C ASP A 205 19.88 5.16 -6.50
N SER A 206 18.66 5.37 -6.01
CA SER A 206 18.06 6.68 -5.89
C SER A 206 17.28 6.87 -4.60
N VAL A 207 17.13 8.14 -4.23
CA VAL A 207 16.38 8.58 -3.07
C VAL A 207 15.59 9.85 -3.40
N THR A 208 14.30 9.82 -3.09
CA THR A 208 13.40 10.96 -3.11
C THR A 208 13.37 11.63 -1.73
N LEU A 209 13.89 12.85 -1.64
CA LEU A 209 13.71 13.72 -0.47
C LEU A 209 12.30 14.29 -0.48
N SER A 210 11.48 13.84 0.48
CA SER A 210 10.15 14.40 0.70
C SER A 210 10.27 15.67 1.54
N THR A 211 10.17 16.84 0.92
CA THR A 211 10.24 18.11 1.65
C THR A 211 8.98 18.26 2.50
N PHE A 212 9.13 18.45 3.81
CA PHE A 212 8.00 18.85 4.63
C PHE A 212 7.62 20.28 4.34
N HIS A 213 6.37 20.60 4.68
CA HIS A 213 5.97 21.99 4.74
C HIS A 213 6.81 22.73 5.79
N GLY A 214 7.33 23.90 5.43
CA GLY A 214 8.23 24.69 6.26
C GLY A 214 9.71 24.28 6.24
N CYS A 215 10.12 23.32 5.40
CA CYS A 215 11.51 22.90 5.33
C CYS A 215 12.42 24.02 4.74
N PRO A 216 13.44 24.50 5.47
CA PRO A 216 14.31 25.57 4.98
C PRO A 216 15.06 25.15 3.71
N PRO A 217 15.25 26.05 2.73
CA PRO A 217 15.90 25.66 1.47
C PRO A 217 17.35 25.22 1.62
N ASP A 218 18.09 25.84 2.55
CA ASP A 218 19.48 25.47 2.82
C ASP A 218 19.56 24.08 3.47
N GLU A 219 18.50 23.66 4.17
CA GLU A 219 18.35 22.31 4.72
C GLU A 219 18.17 21.29 3.59
N ILE A 220 17.29 21.59 2.62
CA ILE A 220 17.08 20.76 1.43
C ILE A 220 18.41 20.57 0.68
N GLU A 221 19.14 21.66 0.43
CA GLU A 221 20.43 21.62 -0.27
C GLU A 221 21.46 20.78 0.48
N SER A 222 21.57 20.96 1.79
CA SER A 222 22.51 20.22 2.63
C SER A 222 22.19 18.73 2.72
N ILE A 223 20.91 18.36 2.79
CA ILE A 223 20.48 16.95 2.77
C ILE A 223 20.83 16.29 1.42
N ILE A 224 20.56 16.97 0.31
CA ILE A 224 20.83 16.42 -1.02
C ILE A 224 22.34 16.29 -1.25
N ASP A 225 23.15 17.29 -0.86
CA ASP A 225 24.60 17.22 -0.94
C ASP A 225 25.17 16.08 -0.08
N PHE A 226 24.65 15.89 1.15
CA PHE A 226 24.97 14.75 2.00
C PHE A 226 24.69 13.40 1.32
N LEU A 227 23.49 13.21 0.75
CA LEU A 227 23.10 11.98 0.06
C LEU A 227 23.95 11.73 -1.20
N PHE A 228 24.33 12.79 -1.91
CA PHE A 228 25.22 12.69 -3.06
C PHE A 228 26.65 12.28 -2.67
N ARG A 229 27.23 12.93 -1.68
CA ARG A 229 28.64 12.76 -1.32
C ARG A 229 28.89 11.48 -0.52
N GLU A 230 28.05 11.23 0.48
CA GLU A 230 28.24 10.10 1.40
C GLU A 230 27.72 8.79 0.81
N TYR A 231 26.55 8.82 0.17
CA TYR A 231 25.86 7.61 -0.28
C TYR A 231 25.92 7.36 -1.79
N ARG A 232 26.39 8.35 -2.56
CA ARG A 232 26.50 8.28 -4.02
C ARG A 232 25.17 7.89 -4.67
N LEU A 233 24.06 8.42 -4.13
CA LEU A 233 22.70 8.15 -4.61
C LEU A 233 22.27 9.21 -5.62
N ASN A 234 21.51 8.83 -6.63
CA ASN A 234 20.77 9.81 -7.44
C ASN A 234 19.64 10.39 -6.58
N CYS A 235 19.41 11.69 -6.66
CA CYS A 235 18.49 12.36 -5.74
C CYS A 235 17.30 12.96 -6.49
N VAL A 236 16.11 12.89 -5.89
CA VAL A 236 14.91 13.56 -6.38
C VAL A 236 14.38 14.49 -5.29
N ILE A 237 14.10 15.75 -5.63
CA ILE A 237 13.47 16.69 -4.70
C ILE A 237 11.96 16.70 -4.94
N LYS A 238 11.17 16.29 -3.95
CA LYS A 238 9.70 16.26 -4.04
C LYS A 238 9.10 17.53 -3.48
N PHE A 239 8.72 18.44 -4.37
CA PHE A 239 8.21 19.76 -4.01
C PHE A 239 6.74 19.75 -3.57
N ASN A 240 6.39 20.68 -2.69
CA ASN A 240 5.02 20.93 -2.25
C ASN A 240 4.20 21.67 -3.32
N PRO A 241 2.87 21.48 -3.36
CA PRO A 241 1.98 22.20 -4.29
C PRO A 241 1.97 23.73 -4.12
N THR A 242 2.35 24.20 -2.93
CA THR A 242 2.45 25.62 -2.56
C THR A 242 3.40 26.41 -3.46
N LEU A 243 4.34 25.73 -4.12
CA LEU A 243 5.26 26.29 -5.11
C LEU A 243 4.54 27.02 -6.28
N LEU A 244 3.26 26.73 -6.53
CA LEU A 244 2.47 27.45 -7.54
C LEU A 244 2.19 28.90 -7.11
N GLY A 245 2.18 29.16 -5.80
CA GLY A 245 1.89 30.43 -5.19
C GLY A 245 0.44 30.55 -4.71
N LYS A 246 0.25 31.34 -3.65
CA LYS A 246 -1.00 31.54 -2.91
C LYS A 246 -2.20 31.88 -3.81
N ARG A 247 -2.04 32.93 -4.62
CA ARG A 247 -3.11 33.47 -5.48
C ARG A 247 -3.54 32.46 -6.54
N GLU A 248 -2.58 31.87 -7.25
CA GLU A 248 -2.87 30.95 -8.34
C GLU A 248 -3.41 29.61 -7.86
N THR A 249 -2.96 29.14 -6.69
CA THR A 249 -3.49 27.90 -6.10
C THR A 249 -4.98 28.06 -5.77
N ARG A 250 -5.39 29.19 -5.17
CA ARG A 250 -6.81 29.46 -4.88
C ARG A 250 -7.64 29.64 -6.14
N GLU A 251 -7.12 30.43 -7.08
CA GLU A 251 -7.79 30.66 -8.35
C GLU A 251 -8.04 29.32 -9.07
N LEU A 252 -7.06 28.41 -9.07
CA LEU A 252 -7.24 27.09 -9.66
C LEU A 252 -8.20 26.21 -8.84
N ILE A 253 -7.89 25.95 -7.56
CA ILE A 253 -8.57 24.92 -6.77
C ILE A 253 -9.98 25.39 -6.36
N ASN A 254 -10.09 26.59 -5.79
CA ASN A 254 -11.37 27.08 -5.27
C ASN A 254 -12.26 27.62 -6.39
N ASN A 255 -11.73 28.46 -7.27
CA ASN A 255 -12.56 29.18 -8.26
C ASN A 255 -12.77 28.34 -9.53
N GLN A 256 -11.71 27.97 -10.24
CA GLN A 256 -11.82 27.27 -11.54
C GLN A 256 -12.33 25.84 -11.41
N LEU A 257 -11.80 25.08 -10.44
CA LEU A 257 -12.23 23.70 -10.21
C LEU A 257 -13.46 23.60 -9.29
N GLY A 258 -13.86 24.68 -8.62
CA GLY A 258 -15.09 24.77 -7.83
C GLY A 258 -15.02 24.11 -6.44
N TYR A 259 -13.83 23.91 -5.86
CA TYR A 259 -13.68 23.38 -4.50
C TYR A 259 -13.80 24.48 -3.43
N GLU A 260 -14.93 25.19 -3.40
CA GLU A 260 -15.16 26.35 -2.52
C GLU A 260 -15.05 26.03 -1.03
N ARG A 261 -15.36 24.79 -0.64
CA ARG A 261 -15.31 24.33 0.77
C ARG A 261 -13.92 23.91 1.24
N ILE A 262 -12.94 23.82 0.34
CA ILE A 262 -11.56 23.50 0.71
C ILE A 262 -10.88 24.79 1.18
N ILE A 263 -10.58 24.83 2.48
CA ILE A 263 -9.90 25.97 3.09
C ILE A 263 -8.39 25.72 3.04
N ILE A 264 -7.72 26.38 2.10
CA ILE A 264 -6.26 26.36 1.96
C ILE A 264 -5.66 27.28 3.03
N ARG A 265 -4.68 26.78 3.78
CA ARG A 265 -3.99 27.55 4.84
C ARG A 265 -2.95 28.48 4.23
N ASP A 266 -2.93 29.74 4.69
CA ASP A 266 -1.99 30.74 4.17
C ASP A 266 -0.58 30.53 4.68
N GLU A 267 -0.46 30.18 5.96
CA GLU A 267 0.80 29.90 6.63
C GLU A 267 1.66 28.89 5.86
N ALA A 268 1.03 27.91 5.20
CA ALA A 268 1.73 26.91 4.40
C ALA A 268 2.51 27.48 3.19
N PHE A 269 2.16 28.67 2.69
CA PHE A 269 2.91 29.32 1.61
C PHE A 269 4.06 30.18 2.11
N ASP A 270 3.94 30.73 3.32
CA ASP A 270 4.93 31.64 3.90
C ASP A 270 6.16 30.85 4.38
N ASP A 271 5.93 29.63 4.90
CA ASP A 271 6.99 28.75 5.40
C ASP A 271 7.65 27.91 4.29
N ASP A 272 6.95 27.69 3.17
CA ASP A 272 7.42 26.81 2.09
C ASP A 272 8.41 27.49 1.12
N LEU A 273 9.18 26.65 0.44
CA LEU A 273 10.11 27.06 -0.61
C LEU A 273 9.42 27.86 -1.72
N SER A 274 9.91 29.08 -1.98
CA SER A 274 9.45 29.91 -3.09
C SER A 274 9.98 29.43 -4.45
N TRP A 275 9.29 29.80 -5.54
CA TRP A 275 9.66 29.42 -6.91
C TRP A 275 11.11 29.77 -7.25
N ASP A 276 11.50 31.03 -7.07
CA ASP A 276 12.86 31.49 -7.45
C ASP A 276 13.94 30.79 -6.64
N ARG A 277 13.70 30.53 -5.34
CA ARG A 277 14.64 29.75 -4.52
C ARG A 277 14.72 28.30 -4.99
N ALA A 278 13.61 27.67 -5.34
CA ALA A 278 13.59 26.30 -5.84
C ALA A 278 14.39 26.13 -7.13
N ILE A 279 14.24 27.04 -8.09
CA ILE A 279 14.96 27.01 -9.36
C ILE A 279 16.48 27.18 -9.13
N ASN A 280 16.88 28.17 -8.33
CA ASN A 280 18.28 28.41 -8.01
C ASN A 280 18.92 27.21 -7.29
N LEU A 281 18.19 26.57 -6.37
CA LEU A 281 18.62 25.37 -5.66
C LEU A 281 18.79 24.18 -6.61
N VAL A 282 17.82 23.93 -7.50
CA VAL A 282 17.90 22.87 -8.52
C VAL A 282 19.08 23.08 -9.46
N GLU A 283 19.35 24.33 -9.86
CA GLU A 283 20.49 24.61 -10.73
C GLU A 283 21.83 24.29 -10.06
N ARG A 284 22.03 24.71 -8.80
CA ARG A 284 23.25 24.44 -8.04
C ARG A 284 23.45 22.95 -7.80
N LEU A 285 22.44 22.28 -7.25
CA LEU A 285 22.48 20.83 -6.99
C LEU A 285 22.64 20.02 -8.28
N GLY A 286 22.09 20.51 -9.39
CA GLY A 286 22.29 19.90 -10.71
C GLY A 286 23.76 19.93 -11.14
N ARG A 287 24.47 21.05 -10.92
CA ARG A 287 25.92 21.11 -11.19
C ARG A 287 26.70 20.17 -10.26
N THR A 288 26.35 20.14 -8.97
CA THR A 288 26.97 19.20 -8.01
C THR A 288 26.78 17.76 -8.46
N ALA A 289 25.58 17.39 -8.92
CA ALA A 289 25.31 16.06 -9.45
C ALA A 289 26.18 15.75 -10.67
N ASP A 290 26.26 16.69 -11.63
CA ASP A 290 27.10 16.56 -12.83
C ASP A 290 28.59 16.35 -12.48
N GLU A 291 29.14 17.16 -11.55
CA GLU A 291 30.52 17.05 -11.04
C GLU A 291 30.80 15.69 -10.39
N LEU A 292 29.80 15.14 -9.72
CA LEU A 292 29.86 13.86 -9.03
C LEU A 292 29.54 12.67 -9.93
N GLY A 293 29.15 12.88 -11.20
CA GLY A 293 28.68 11.82 -12.09
C GLY A 293 27.38 11.15 -11.63
N LEU A 294 26.55 11.88 -10.88
CA LEU A 294 25.23 11.49 -10.39
C LEU A 294 24.14 12.29 -11.09
N GLN A 295 22.88 11.95 -10.87
CA GLN A 295 21.74 12.65 -11.47
C GLN A 295 20.82 13.23 -10.40
N LEU A 296 20.31 14.43 -10.68
CA LEU A 296 19.27 15.10 -9.91
C LEU A 296 17.94 15.04 -10.67
N GLY A 297 16.85 14.74 -9.98
CA GLY A 297 15.49 14.85 -10.49
C GLY A 297 14.61 15.74 -9.61
N VAL A 298 13.41 16.02 -10.09
CA VAL A 298 12.39 16.75 -9.34
C VAL A 298 11.07 16.00 -9.39
N LYS A 299 10.24 16.13 -8.34
CA LYS A 299 8.93 15.50 -8.27
C LYS A 299 7.85 16.51 -7.97
N PHE A 300 6.80 16.50 -8.80
CA PHE A 300 5.62 17.33 -8.65
C PHE A 300 4.39 16.42 -8.42
N THR A 301 3.76 16.41 -7.26
CA THR A 301 4.06 17.16 -6.03
C THR A 301 3.82 16.27 -4.81
N ASN A 302 4.09 16.82 -3.63
CA ASN A 302 3.48 16.36 -2.38
C ASN A 302 1.97 16.70 -2.35
N THR A 303 1.31 16.41 -1.24
CA THR A 303 -0.09 16.80 -0.96
C THR A 303 -0.22 18.29 -0.62
N LEU A 304 -1.42 18.87 -0.78
CA LEU A 304 -1.69 20.27 -0.43
C LEU A 304 -2.24 20.38 0.99
N ILE A 305 -1.62 21.17 1.86
CA ILE A 305 -2.14 21.46 3.20
C ILE A 305 -3.46 22.23 3.12
N VAL A 306 -4.47 21.72 3.83
CA VAL A 306 -5.79 22.32 3.99
C VAL A 306 -6.25 22.20 5.44
N LYS A 307 -7.23 23.00 5.84
CA LYS A 307 -7.88 22.85 7.15
C LYS A 307 -8.68 21.54 7.19
N ASN A 308 -8.54 20.78 8.27
CA ASN A 308 -9.45 19.68 8.56
C ASN A 308 -10.81 20.24 8.99
N THR A 309 -11.89 19.75 8.39
CA THR A 309 -13.26 20.18 8.68
C THR A 309 -14.00 19.24 9.64
N GLY A 310 -13.34 18.21 10.17
CA GLY A 310 -13.89 17.31 11.20
C GLY A 310 -14.95 16.32 10.70
N THR A 311 -15.16 16.19 9.39
CA THR A 311 -16.29 15.40 8.86
C THR A 311 -16.05 13.88 8.79
N SER A 312 -14.79 13.41 8.83
CA SER A 312 -14.43 11.98 8.85
C SER A 312 -13.03 11.70 9.38
N LEU A 313 -12.16 12.70 9.35
CA LEU A 313 -10.89 12.67 10.05
C LEU A 313 -11.08 13.22 11.48
N PRO A 314 -10.34 12.72 12.48
CA PRO A 314 -10.44 13.15 13.87
C PRO A 314 -10.36 14.67 14.03
N GLU A 315 -11.26 15.24 14.84
CA GLU A 315 -11.29 16.70 15.11
C GLU A 315 -10.05 17.17 15.90
N SER A 316 -9.32 16.26 16.54
CA SER A 316 -8.03 16.54 17.18
C SER A 316 -6.95 16.97 16.20
N GLU A 317 -7.12 16.67 14.91
CA GLU A 317 -6.20 17.08 13.84
C GLU A 317 -6.73 18.36 13.18
N GLU A 318 -6.04 19.49 13.32
CA GLU A 318 -6.48 20.75 12.69
C GLU A 318 -6.18 20.81 11.18
N THR A 319 -5.23 20.00 10.73
CA THR A 319 -4.69 20.02 9.37
C THR A 319 -4.97 18.69 8.67
N ALA A 320 -5.29 18.77 7.38
CA ALA A 320 -5.37 17.62 6.49
C ALA A 320 -4.58 17.88 5.21
N TYR A 321 -4.23 16.80 4.52
CA TYR A 321 -3.43 16.81 3.31
C TYR A 321 -4.31 16.39 2.11
N LEU A 322 -4.66 17.35 1.26
CA LEU A 322 -5.46 17.11 0.05
C LEU A 322 -4.61 16.36 -0.99
N SER A 323 -5.21 15.34 -1.60
CA SER A 323 -4.66 14.54 -2.70
C SER A 323 -5.72 14.26 -3.76
N GLY A 324 -5.29 13.64 -4.87
CA GLY A 324 -6.19 13.18 -5.93
C GLY A 324 -6.37 14.16 -7.09
N PRO A 325 -7.51 14.07 -7.82
CA PRO A 325 -7.73 14.80 -9.08
C PRO A 325 -7.42 16.30 -9.06
N PRO A 326 -7.75 17.09 -8.01
CA PRO A 326 -7.52 18.54 -8.02
C PRO A 326 -6.05 18.94 -8.17
N LEU A 327 -5.14 18.08 -7.71
CA LEU A 327 -3.70 18.37 -7.78
C LEU A 327 -3.13 18.15 -9.18
N HIS A 328 -3.82 17.44 -10.07
CA HIS A 328 -3.28 17.15 -11.40
C HIS A 328 -3.12 18.42 -12.26
N PRO A 329 -4.15 19.28 -12.42
CA PRO A 329 -3.97 20.58 -13.09
C PRO A 329 -2.90 21.47 -12.47
N LEU A 330 -2.78 21.44 -11.13
CA LEU A 330 -1.76 22.20 -10.41
C LEU A 330 -0.36 21.70 -10.78
N ALA A 331 -0.12 20.39 -10.69
CA ALA A 331 1.15 19.78 -11.03
C ALA A 331 1.53 20.03 -12.50
N MET A 332 0.56 19.98 -13.43
CA MET A 332 0.83 20.28 -14.85
C MET A 332 1.30 21.73 -15.07
N ARG A 333 0.78 22.71 -14.32
CA ARG A 333 1.27 24.10 -14.36
C ARG A 333 2.71 24.20 -13.86
N LEU A 334 3.03 23.53 -12.76
CA LEU A 334 4.41 23.50 -12.23
C LEU A 334 5.38 22.84 -13.20
N ILE A 335 5.00 21.71 -13.80
CA ILE A 335 5.81 20.99 -14.80
C ILE A 335 6.07 21.86 -16.02
N SER A 336 5.05 22.55 -16.56
CA SER A 336 5.21 23.50 -17.67
C SER A 336 6.18 24.63 -17.32
N ARG A 337 6.02 25.26 -16.13
CA ARG A 337 6.93 26.32 -15.67
C ARG A 337 8.37 25.82 -15.52
N PHE A 338 8.55 24.64 -14.95
CA PHE A 338 9.86 24.03 -14.75
C PHE A 338 10.53 23.73 -16.10
N ARG A 339 9.79 23.14 -17.06
CA ARG A 339 10.30 22.86 -18.41
C ARG A 339 10.64 24.11 -19.21
N LYS A 340 9.96 25.24 -18.99
CA LYS A 340 10.33 26.51 -19.65
C LYS A 340 11.73 26.97 -19.27
N ILE A 341 12.21 26.60 -18.08
CA ILE A 341 13.53 26.97 -17.56
C ILE A 341 14.56 25.87 -17.89
N PHE A 342 14.28 24.62 -17.52
CA PHE A 342 15.27 23.54 -17.57
C PHE A 342 15.11 22.58 -18.76
N ARG A 343 14.07 22.76 -19.59
CA ARG A 343 13.72 21.83 -20.67
C ARG A 343 13.64 20.40 -20.11
N ASP A 344 14.37 19.46 -20.71
CA ASP A 344 14.44 18.07 -20.30
C ASP A 344 15.76 17.70 -19.61
N ARG A 345 16.49 18.69 -19.08
CA ARG A 345 17.75 18.45 -18.37
C ARG A 345 17.58 17.51 -17.17
N PHE A 346 16.50 17.69 -16.40
CA PHE A 346 16.24 16.92 -15.19
C PHE A 346 15.04 15.97 -15.40
N PRO A 347 15.13 14.69 -14.98
CA PRO A 347 13.96 13.83 -14.92
C PRO A 347 12.91 14.41 -13.98
N ILE A 348 11.65 14.34 -14.42
CA ILE A 348 10.50 14.85 -13.68
C ILE A 348 9.60 13.68 -13.30
N SER A 349 9.49 13.42 -12.00
CA SER A 349 8.52 12.48 -11.43
C SER A 349 7.18 13.16 -11.15
N LEU A 350 6.09 12.38 -11.19
CA LEU A 350 4.72 12.86 -10.95
C LEU A 350 4.00 12.05 -9.87
N SER A 351 3.35 12.75 -8.94
CA SER A 351 2.40 12.20 -7.97
C SER A 351 1.26 13.18 -7.72
N ALA A 352 0.32 13.28 -8.66
CA ALA A 352 -0.81 14.20 -8.53
C ALA A 352 -1.99 13.72 -9.37
N GLY A 353 -2.99 13.12 -8.72
CA GLY A 353 -4.25 12.73 -9.36
C GLY A 353 -4.11 11.80 -10.56
N ILE A 354 -3.07 10.95 -10.60
CA ILE A 354 -2.86 10.00 -11.69
C ILE A 354 -3.92 8.92 -11.66
N ASP A 355 -4.58 8.74 -12.80
CA ASP A 355 -5.58 7.70 -13.07
C ASP A 355 -5.33 7.04 -14.43
N ARG A 356 -6.13 6.03 -14.78
CA ARG A 356 -6.00 5.36 -16.07
C ARG A 356 -6.12 6.28 -17.29
N LYS A 357 -6.82 7.42 -17.16
CA LYS A 357 -7.14 8.30 -18.29
C LYS A 357 -5.99 9.25 -18.58
N ASN A 358 -5.34 9.78 -17.54
CA ASN A 358 -4.22 10.71 -17.69
C ASN A 358 -2.84 10.05 -17.64
N PHE A 359 -2.76 8.75 -17.30
CA PHE A 359 -1.50 8.02 -17.29
C PHE A 359 -0.78 8.04 -18.64
N PRO A 360 -1.43 7.77 -19.80
CA PRO A 360 -0.74 7.86 -21.08
C PRO A 360 -0.29 9.27 -21.42
N ASP A 361 -1.03 10.31 -20.99
CA ASP A 361 -0.57 11.69 -21.15
C ASP A 361 0.73 11.88 -20.35
N ALA A 362 0.78 11.49 -19.08
CA ALA A 362 1.99 11.56 -18.27
C ALA A 362 3.19 10.80 -18.90
N VAL A 363 2.95 9.65 -19.54
CA VAL A 363 3.97 8.91 -20.31
C VAL A 363 4.43 9.70 -21.54
N ALA A 364 3.50 10.29 -22.31
CA ALA A 364 3.82 11.13 -23.48
C ALA A 364 4.60 12.40 -23.09
N LEU A 365 4.39 12.91 -21.88
CA LEU A 365 5.16 13.98 -21.29
C LEU A 365 6.56 13.51 -20.83
N GLY A 366 6.91 12.23 -20.94
CA GLY A 366 8.21 11.71 -20.51
C GLY A 366 8.46 11.78 -19.01
N LEU A 367 7.39 11.82 -18.20
CA LEU A 367 7.49 11.84 -16.75
C LEU A 367 7.91 10.47 -16.23
N LYS A 368 8.78 10.44 -15.22
CA LYS A 368 9.29 9.22 -14.60
C LYS A 368 9.92 9.49 -13.22
N PRO A 369 9.59 8.68 -12.20
CA PRO A 369 8.48 7.72 -12.16
C PRO A 369 7.12 8.45 -12.15
N ILE A 370 6.09 7.81 -12.70
CA ILE A 370 4.69 8.24 -12.63
C ILE A 370 4.03 7.42 -11.54
N THR A 371 3.70 8.07 -10.44
CA THR A 371 3.25 7.40 -9.22
C THR A 371 1.80 7.70 -8.88
N ALA A 372 1.09 6.71 -8.33
CA ALA A 372 -0.32 6.82 -7.94
C ALA A 372 -0.54 6.36 -6.48
N CYS A 373 -1.47 7.02 -5.78
CA CYS A 373 -1.88 6.65 -4.42
C CYS A 373 -3.40 6.72 -4.26
N THR A 374 -3.99 7.91 -4.41
CA THR A 374 -5.44 8.16 -4.27
C THR A 374 -6.29 7.22 -5.13
N ASP A 375 -5.84 6.89 -6.34
CA ASP A 375 -6.59 5.97 -7.21
C ASP A 375 -6.52 4.51 -6.73
N LEU A 376 -5.38 4.07 -6.19
CA LEU A 376 -5.22 2.73 -5.59
C LEU A 376 -6.06 2.55 -4.32
N LEU A 377 -6.36 3.62 -3.60
CA LEU A 377 -7.26 3.57 -2.44
C LEU A 377 -8.74 3.40 -2.81
N LYS A 378 -9.10 3.46 -4.09
CA LYS A 378 -10.48 3.32 -4.58
C LYS A 378 -10.81 1.87 -4.98
N PRO A 379 -12.10 1.51 -5.14
CA PRO A 379 -12.52 0.16 -5.51
C PRO A 379 -11.72 -0.40 -6.70
N GLY A 380 -11.23 -1.62 -6.53
CA GLY A 380 -10.33 -2.29 -7.46
C GLY A 380 -8.87 -2.35 -6.99
N GLY A 381 -8.42 -1.44 -6.11
CA GLY A 381 -7.09 -1.52 -5.51
C GLY A 381 -5.97 -1.61 -6.54
N TYR A 382 -5.06 -2.56 -6.33
CA TYR A 382 -3.99 -2.89 -7.27
C TYR A 382 -4.51 -3.32 -8.66
N SER A 383 -5.69 -3.93 -8.78
CA SER A 383 -6.27 -4.33 -10.09
C SER A 383 -6.61 -3.14 -11.00
N ARG A 384 -6.42 -1.91 -10.53
CA ARG A 384 -6.60 -0.69 -11.32
C ARG A 384 -5.42 -0.41 -12.25
N PHE A 385 -4.19 -0.79 -11.88
CA PHE A 385 -2.99 -0.55 -12.71
C PHE A 385 -3.04 -1.24 -14.08
N PRO A 386 -3.50 -2.50 -14.23
CA PRO A 386 -3.71 -3.10 -15.56
C PRO A 386 -4.61 -2.26 -16.48
N LEU A 387 -5.55 -1.48 -15.94
CA LEU A 387 -6.41 -0.59 -16.74
C LEU A 387 -5.65 0.65 -17.25
N TYR A 388 -4.58 1.07 -16.57
CA TYR A 388 -3.71 2.15 -17.03
C TYR A 388 -2.94 1.68 -18.27
N TYR A 389 -2.43 0.46 -18.21
CA TYR A 389 -1.73 -0.17 -19.32
C TYR A 389 -2.63 -0.40 -20.52
N GLY A 390 -3.85 -0.90 -20.32
CA GLY A 390 -4.82 -1.05 -21.41
C GLY A 390 -5.09 0.26 -22.16
N GLU A 391 -5.20 1.38 -21.44
CA GLU A 391 -5.39 2.70 -22.05
C GLU A 391 -4.11 3.24 -22.72
N LEU A 392 -2.93 2.97 -22.15
CA LEU A 392 -1.65 3.30 -22.79
C LEU A 392 -1.44 2.52 -24.09
N TYR A 393 -1.65 1.20 -24.07
CA TYR A 393 -1.51 0.34 -25.25
C TYR A 393 -2.42 0.80 -26.38
N ARG A 394 -3.70 1.08 -26.07
CA ARG A 394 -4.67 1.62 -27.04
C ARG A 394 -4.16 2.91 -27.70
N ARG A 395 -3.54 3.81 -26.93
CA ARG A 395 -3.00 5.08 -27.45
C ARG A 395 -1.69 4.92 -28.21
N MET A 396 -0.85 3.97 -27.81
CA MET A 396 0.36 3.62 -28.56
C MET A 396 0.01 3.02 -29.93
N GLU A 397 -0.96 2.10 -29.98
CA GLU A 397 -1.49 1.53 -31.22
C GLU A 397 -2.04 2.60 -32.18
N ALA A 398 -2.80 3.56 -31.66
CA ALA A 398 -3.41 4.62 -32.46
C ALA A 398 -2.39 5.50 -33.20
N VAL A 399 -1.15 5.58 -32.70
CA VAL A 399 -0.06 6.35 -33.33
C VAL A 399 1.04 5.44 -33.90
N GLY A 400 0.82 4.12 -33.94
CA GLY A 400 1.81 3.14 -34.41
C GLY A 400 3.12 3.22 -33.62
N ALA A 401 3.07 3.37 -32.30
CA ALA A 401 4.21 3.30 -31.41
C ALA A 401 4.29 1.90 -30.76
N THR A 402 5.50 1.36 -30.70
CA THR A 402 5.80 0.07 -30.06
C THR A 402 6.64 0.23 -28.80
N THR A 403 7.27 1.40 -28.62
CA THR A 403 8.05 1.76 -27.44
C THR A 403 7.57 3.07 -26.81
N VAL A 404 7.89 3.29 -25.54
CA VAL A 404 7.62 4.58 -24.86
C VAL A 404 8.29 5.75 -25.56
N ASP A 405 9.50 5.57 -26.09
CA ASP A 405 10.23 6.63 -26.80
C ASP A 405 9.56 7.03 -28.11
N GLU A 406 9.06 6.06 -28.88
CA GLU A 406 8.23 6.34 -30.06
C GLU A 406 6.93 7.03 -29.67
N PHE A 407 6.28 6.57 -28.61
CA PHE A 407 5.02 7.14 -28.16
C PHE A 407 5.18 8.61 -27.76
N LYS A 408 6.21 8.96 -27.00
CA LYS A 408 6.52 10.37 -26.66
C LYS A 408 6.67 11.25 -27.89
N LYS A 409 7.31 10.75 -28.95
CA LYS A 409 7.51 11.51 -30.19
C LYS A 409 6.22 11.67 -31.01
N LYS A 410 5.30 10.70 -30.92
CA LYS A 410 4.11 10.65 -31.79
C LYS A 410 2.80 11.07 -31.11
N ALA A 411 2.69 11.04 -29.78
CA ALA A 411 1.42 11.13 -29.06
C ALA A 411 0.58 12.39 -29.33
N TYR A 412 1.22 13.53 -29.56
CA TYR A 412 0.55 14.80 -29.92
C TYR A 412 1.17 15.49 -31.13
N ALA A 413 2.08 14.81 -31.83
CA ALA A 413 2.69 15.36 -33.03
C ALA A 413 1.71 15.24 -34.21
N PRO A 414 1.65 16.24 -35.11
CA PRO A 414 0.99 16.08 -36.40
C PRO A 414 1.50 14.86 -37.15
N GLU A 415 0.64 14.24 -37.96
CA GLU A 415 1.00 13.08 -38.78
C GLU A 415 2.21 13.41 -39.67
N GLY A 416 3.22 12.53 -39.67
CA GLY A 416 4.48 12.73 -40.41
C GLY A 416 5.51 13.63 -39.71
N SER A 417 5.26 14.09 -38.47
CA SER A 417 6.22 14.87 -37.68
C SER A 417 6.65 14.14 -36.39
N SER A 418 7.70 14.64 -35.74
CA SER A 418 8.15 14.17 -34.42
C SER A 418 8.06 15.31 -33.42
N GLY A 419 7.26 15.14 -32.38
CA GLY A 419 7.19 16.05 -31.24
C GLY A 419 8.33 15.83 -30.25
N ASP A 420 8.48 16.79 -29.34
CA ASP A 420 9.28 16.65 -28.12
C ASP A 420 8.37 16.74 -26.89
N VAL A 421 8.90 16.34 -25.74
CA VAL A 421 8.11 16.28 -24.51
C VAL A 421 7.77 17.67 -23.95
N SER A 422 8.49 18.73 -24.33
CA SER A 422 8.15 20.12 -23.97
C SER A 422 6.92 20.60 -24.74
N ALA A 423 6.86 20.34 -26.05
CA ALA A 423 5.68 20.62 -26.88
C ALA A 423 4.46 19.81 -26.40
N ASN A 424 4.66 18.53 -26.05
CA ASN A 424 3.62 17.69 -25.46
C ASN A 424 3.07 18.28 -24.15
N THR A 425 3.94 18.82 -23.28
CA THR A 425 3.51 19.48 -22.04
C THR A 425 2.64 20.70 -22.31
N GLU A 426 3.04 21.60 -23.21
CA GLU A 426 2.23 22.79 -23.50
C GLU A 426 0.90 22.42 -24.18
N TYR A 427 0.89 21.38 -25.03
CA TYR A 427 -0.35 20.86 -25.61
C TYR A 427 -1.28 20.31 -24.52
N TYR A 428 -0.78 19.41 -23.67
CA TYR A 428 -1.58 18.76 -22.64
C TYR A 428 -2.06 19.74 -21.56
N LEU A 429 -1.25 20.73 -21.18
CA LEU A 429 -1.63 21.75 -20.20
C LEU A 429 -2.91 22.50 -20.62
N LYS A 430 -3.04 22.82 -21.92
CA LYS A 430 -4.26 23.49 -22.45
C LYS A 430 -5.49 22.60 -22.30
N GLN A 431 -5.35 21.30 -22.50
CA GLN A 431 -6.45 20.34 -22.35
C GLN A 431 -6.87 20.22 -20.89
N VAL A 432 -5.90 20.07 -19.99
CA VAL A 432 -6.15 19.90 -18.54
C VAL A 432 -6.84 21.12 -17.94
N ALA A 433 -6.52 22.34 -18.42
CA ALA A 433 -7.12 23.57 -17.93
C ALA A 433 -8.65 23.64 -18.13
N ALA A 434 -9.18 22.94 -19.15
CA ALA A 434 -10.61 22.89 -19.46
C ALA A 434 -11.28 21.57 -19.05
N ASP A 435 -10.54 20.62 -18.49
CA ASP A 435 -11.03 19.27 -18.26
C ASP A 435 -11.86 19.17 -16.98
N SER A 436 -13.18 19.06 -17.17
CA SER A 436 -14.15 18.90 -16.08
C SER A 436 -13.88 17.70 -15.18
N ARG A 437 -13.11 16.68 -15.58
CA ARG A 437 -12.77 15.53 -14.72
C ARG A 437 -12.13 15.93 -13.41
N TYR A 438 -11.44 17.06 -13.37
CA TYR A 438 -10.75 17.56 -12.18
C TYR A 438 -11.62 18.48 -11.32
N SER A 439 -12.84 18.81 -11.74
CA SER A 439 -13.71 19.73 -11.00
C SER A 439 -14.41 19.05 -9.82
N HIS A 440 -14.82 19.85 -8.86
CA HIS A 440 -15.64 19.43 -7.71
C HIS A 440 -16.91 18.72 -8.17
N THR A 441 -17.61 19.23 -9.19
CA THR A 441 -18.85 18.64 -9.72
C THR A 441 -18.69 17.18 -10.15
N ARG A 442 -17.49 16.78 -10.61
CA ARG A 442 -17.20 15.39 -11.02
C ARG A 442 -16.70 14.52 -9.88
N ASN A 443 -16.29 15.10 -8.77
CA ASN A 443 -15.60 14.39 -7.67
C ASN A 443 -16.31 14.51 -6.31
N ASN A 444 -17.50 15.10 -6.23
CA ASN A 444 -18.20 15.38 -4.96
C ASN A 444 -19.12 14.27 -4.43
N LYS A 445 -19.26 13.15 -5.16
CA LYS A 445 -20.21 12.10 -4.81
C LYS A 445 -19.57 11.05 -3.90
N PRO A 446 -20.04 10.87 -2.65
CA PRO A 446 -19.56 9.81 -1.79
C PRO A 446 -20.02 8.42 -2.27
N PRO A 447 -19.32 7.35 -1.84
CA PRO A 447 -19.81 5.98 -2.03
C PRO A 447 -21.20 5.78 -1.43
N ARG A 448 -22.01 4.94 -2.09
CA ARG A 448 -23.39 4.68 -1.67
C ARG A 448 -23.43 3.75 -0.46
N LYS A 449 -24.11 4.17 0.60
CA LYS A 449 -24.51 3.32 1.73
C LYS A 449 -25.92 2.76 1.48
N ILE A 450 -26.18 1.53 1.94
CA ILE A 450 -27.48 0.85 1.80
C ILE A 450 -28.33 0.85 3.08
N GLN A 451 -27.90 1.60 4.11
CA GLN A 451 -28.61 1.72 5.40
C GLN A 451 -28.79 0.37 6.13
N ARG A 452 -27.85 -0.57 5.93
CA ARG A 452 -27.76 -1.84 6.65
C ARG A 452 -26.55 -1.79 7.57
N LYS A 453 -26.70 -2.22 8.83
CA LYS A 453 -25.57 -2.37 9.76
C LYS A 453 -24.73 -3.57 9.36
N LEU A 454 -23.43 -3.35 9.30
CA LEU A 454 -22.46 -4.42 9.09
C LEU A 454 -22.41 -5.28 10.34
N GLU A 455 -22.53 -6.59 10.19
CA GLU A 455 -22.46 -7.55 11.29
C GLU A 455 -21.17 -8.38 11.23
N LEU A 456 -20.93 -9.15 12.29
CA LEU A 456 -19.79 -10.05 12.41
C LEU A 456 -19.74 -11.05 11.25
N PHE A 457 -20.90 -11.60 10.89
CA PHE A 457 -21.11 -12.54 9.79
C PHE A 457 -22.00 -11.92 8.70
N ASP A 458 -22.07 -12.57 7.53
CA ASP A 458 -23.05 -12.30 6.47
C ASP A 458 -23.14 -10.83 6.00
N CYS A 459 -22.00 -10.23 5.71
CA CYS A 459 -22.00 -9.00 4.91
C CYS A 459 -22.39 -9.30 3.45
N LEU A 460 -22.72 -8.27 2.66
CA LEU A 460 -23.13 -8.38 1.24
C LEU A 460 -22.16 -9.11 0.29
N THR A 461 -20.99 -9.57 0.76
CA THR A 461 -19.94 -10.22 -0.04
C THR A 461 -19.56 -9.46 -1.31
N CYS A 462 -19.52 -8.13 -1.21
CA CYS A 462 -19.19 -7.24 -2.33
C CYS A 462 -17.69 -7.15 -2.64
N ASP A 463 -16.83 -7.69 -1.77
CA ASP A 463 -15.36 -7.75 -1.87
C ASP A 463 -14.62 -6.42 -1.96
N ILE A 464 -15.35 -5.30 -1.88
CA ILE A 464 -14.76 -3.97 -2.00
C ILE A 464 -13.69 -3.75 -0.92
N CYS A 465 -13.97 -4.16 0.32
CA CYS A 465 -13.06 -3.97 1.45
C CYS A 465 -11.74 -4.76 1.30
N LEU A 466 -11.76 -5.89 0.59
CA LEU A 466 -10.56 -6.67 0.28
C LEU A 466 -9.63 -5.86 -0.66
N ALA A 467 -10.22 -5.26 -1.70
CA ALA A 467 -9.47 -4.52 -2.71
C ALA A 467 -8.98 -3.15 -2.23
N VAL A 468 -9.76 -2.43 -1.42
CA VAL A 468 -9.40 -1.06 -0.98
C VAL A 468 -8.54 -1.03 0.28
N CYS A 469 -8.30 -2.16 0.94
CA CYS A 469 -7.43 -2.19 2.11
C CYS A 469 -5.97 -1.99 1.68
N PRO A 470 -5.33 -0.85 2.00
CA PRO A 470 -4.01 -0.58 1.48
C PRO A 470 -2.93 -1.52 2.04
N ASN A 471 -3.15 -2.13 3.20
CA ASN A 471 -2.21 -3.06 3.84
C ASN A 471 -2.53 -4.53 3.56
N ASN A 472 -3.58 -4.81 2.77
CA ASN A 472 -4.11 -6.15 2.52
C ASN A 472 -4.48 -6.93 3.80
N ALA A 473 -5.02 -6.23 4.80
CA ALA A 473 -5.38 -6.80 6.09
C ALA A 473 -6.68 -7.62 6.06
N LEU A 474 -7.60 -7.34 5.13
CA LEU A 474 -8.87 -8.06 5.03
C LEU A 474 -8.73 -9.25 4.06
N PHE A 475 -9.34 -10.39 4.42
CA PHE A 475 -9.29 -11.61 3.60
C PHE A 475 -10.59 -12.42 3.72
N ALA A 476 -10.90 -13.20 2.69
CA ALA A 476 -12.01 -14.15 2.73
C ALA A 476 -11.55 -15.47 3.40
N PHE A 477 -12.31 -15.99 4.37
CA PHE A 477 -11.88 -17.15 5.16
C PHE A 477 -12.80 -18.37 5.14
N ALA A 478 -14.04 -18.23 4.66
CA ALA A 478 -14.99 -19.35 4.55
C ALA A 478 -15.94 -19.11 3.38
N ASP A 479 -16.40 -20.16 2.71
CA ASP A 479 -17.47 -20.08 1.69
C ASP A 479 -18.86 -20.24 2.31
N GLY A 480 -19.89 -19.77 1.59
CA GLY A 480 -21.28 -19.69 2.05
C GLY A 480 -21.95 -21.05 2.30
N GLU A 481 -21.41 -22.14 1.76
CA GLU A 481 -21.90 -23.51 2.02
C GLU A 481 -21.43 -24.07 3.37
N THR A 482 -20.67 -23.30 4.16
CA THR A 482 -20.20 -23.78 5.45
C THR A 482 -21.32 -23.72 6.49
N GLU A 483 -21.90 -24.87 6.83
CA GLU A 483 -22.84 -24.98 7.96
C GLU A 483 -22.20 -24.46 9.25
N VAL A 484 -22.74 -23.36 9.79
CA VAL A 484 -22.50 -22.96 11.17
C VAL A 484 -23.36 -23.88 12.05
N PRO A 485 -22.79 -24.53 13.09
CA PRO A 485 -23.56 -25.39 13.95
C PRO A 485 -24.76 -24.62 14.53
N SER A 486 -25.96 -25.19 14.35
CA SER A 486 -27.24 -24.62 14.75
C SER A 486 -27.36 -24.56 16.28
N ALA A 487 -26.74 -23.54 16.86
CA ALA A 487 -26.85 -23.19 18.27
C ALA A 487 -27.12 -21.69 18.44
N GLY A 488 -27.97 -21.13 17.58
CA GLY A 488 -28.48 -19.76 17.70
C GLY A 488 -27.83 -18.70 16.79
N ILE A 489 -27.03 -19.10 15.78
CA ILE A 489 -26.42 -18.19 14.79
C ILE A 489 -27.18 -18.22 13.44
N GLY A 490 -28.07 -19.20 13.23
CA GLY A 490 -28.79 -19.36 11.96
C GLY A 490 -27.90 -19.93 10.85
N SER A 491 -28.46 -20.05 9.65
CA SER A 491 -27.72 -20.39 8.42
C SER A 491 -27.01 -19.16 7.88
N LEU A 492 -25.73 -19.28 7.52
CA LEU A 492 -25.04 -18.23 6.76
C LEU A 492 -25.59 -18.20 5.34
N ALA A 493 -26.04 -17.03 4.89
CA ALA A 493 -26.67 -16.88 3.58
C ALA A 493 -25.72 -16.38 2.49
N GLU A 494 -24.62 -15.74 2.89
CA GLU A 494 -23.75 -15.00 2.00
C GLU A 494 -22.60 -15.85 1.44
N LYS A 495 -22.14 -15.51 0.23
CA LYS A 495 -21.22 -16.35 -0.57
C LYS A 495 -19.93 -16.76 0.12
N HIS A 496 -19.43 -15.92 1.02
CA HIS A 496 -18.24 -16.17 1.81
C HIS A 496 -18.18 -15.21 3.01
N GLN A 497 -17.28 -15.47 3.95
CA GLN A 497 -17.08 -14.64 5.14
C GLN A 497 -15.76 -13.88 5.08
N ILE A 498 -15.76 -12.64 5.56
CA ILE A 498 -14.61 -11.72 5.53
C ILE A 498 -14.06 -11.54 6.95
N GLY A 499 -12.75 -11.71 7.09
CA GLY A 499 -12.02 -11.54 8.33
C GLY A 499 -10.93 -10.49 8.19
N LEU A 500 -10.47 -9.99 9.33
CA LEU A 500 -9.38 -9.02 9.43
C LEU A 500 -8.16 -9.71 10.02
N PHE A 501 -7.02 -9.63 9.36
CA PHE A 501 -5.73 -9.94 9.97
C PHE A 501 -5.24 -8.71 10.72
N GLY A 502 -5.40 -8.73 12.04
CA GLY A 502 -5.27 -7.56 12.91
C GLY A 502 -3.85 -6.99 12.93
N ASP A 503 -2.83 -7.83 12.74
CA ASP A 503 -1.42 -7.41 12.68
C ASP A 503 -1.12 -6.51 11.46
N PHE A 504 -1.96 -6.52 10.42
CA PHE A 504 -1.81 -5.64 9.24
C PHE A 504 -2.75 -4.43 9.28
N CYS A 505 -3.62 -4.34 10.28
CA CYS A 505 -4.61 -3.28 10.37
C CYS A 505 -4.09 -2.12 11.21
N ASN A 506 -3.94 -0.96 10.58
CA ASN A 506 -3.68 0.32 11.25
C ASN A 506 -4.95 1.15 11.49
N GLN A 507 -6.13 0.60 11.18
CA GLN A 507 -7.42 1.30 11.26
C GLN A 507 -7.45 2.63 10.48
N CYS A 508 -6.79 2.70 9.31
CA CYS A 508 -6.78 3.90 8.47
C CYS A 508 -8.17 4.42 8.05
N GLY A 509 -9.20 3.56 8.07
CA GLY A 509 -10.59 3.92 7.78
C GLY A 509 -11.03 3.70 6.32
N ASN A 510 -10.10 3.44 5.40
CA ASN A 510 -10.42 3.39 3.97
C ASN A 510 -11.47 2.31 3.60
N CYS A 511 -11.45 1.15 4.26
CA CYS A 511 -12.42 0.09 4.00
C CYS A 511 -13.85 0.44 4.46
N ASP A 512 -14.03 1.29 5.46
CA ASP A 512 -15.35 1.76 5.89
C ASP A 512 -15.97 2.72 4.88
N VAL A 513 -15.17 3.64 4.34
CA VAL A 513 -15.58 4.61 3.32
C VAL A 513 -16.31 3.94 2.16
N PHE A 514 -15.80 2.80 1.67
CA PHE A 514 -16.36 2.09 0.52
C PHE A 514 -17.25 0.89 0.89
N CYS A 515 -17.34 0.52 2.16
CA CYS A 515 -18.27 -0.51 2.60
C CYS A 515 -19.71 0.00 2.37
N PRO A 516 -20.58 -0.73 1.66
CA PRO A 516 -21.97 -0.31 1.47
C PRO A 516 -22.79 -0.38 2.77
N GLU A 517 -22.34 -1.17 3.74
CA GLU A 517 -22.92 -1.32 5.06
C GLU A 517 -22.25 -0.37 6.08
N ASP A 518 -22.96 -0.05 7.16
CA ASP A 518 -22.54 0.88 8.20
C ASP A 518 -21.86 0.16 9.37
N GLY A 519 -20.66 0.61 9.77
CA GLY A 519 -19.94 0.10 10.95
C GLY A 519 -18.44 -0.14 10.73
N GLY A 520 -18.01 -0.23 9.47
CA GLY A 520 -16.60 -0.39 9.10
C GLY A 520 -16.08 -1.83 9.25
N PRO A 521 -15.56 -2.44 8.17
CA PRO A 521 -14.99 -3.79 8.24
C PRO A 521 -13.90 -3.95 9.29
N GLN A 522 -13.08 -2.93 9.51
CA GLN A 522 -11.98 -2.92 10.48
C GLN A 522 -12.41 -2.99 11.96
N PHE A 523 -13.70 -2.81 12.26
CA PHE A 523 -14.25 -2.85 13.61
C PHE A 523 -15.26 -3.97 13.80
N MET A 524 -16.04 -4.29 12.75
CA MET A 524 -17.13 -5.25 12.85
C MET A 524 -16.72 -6.69 12.52
N LYS A 525 -15.77 -6.89 11.59
CA LYS A 525 -15.36 -8.23 11.15
C LYS A 525 -14.45 -8.92 12.18
N PRO A 526 -14.47 -10.27 12.28
CA PRO A 526 -13.62 -10.97 13.23
C PRO A 526 -12.15 -10.68 12.95
N ALA A 527 -11.42 -10.23 13.98
CA ALA A 527 -10.00 -9.93 13.90
C ALA A 527 -9.17 -11.13 14.35
N PHE A 528 -8.27 -11.60 13.52
CA PHE A 528 -7.35 -12.70 13.79
C PHE A 528 -5.92 -12.18 13.90
N TYR A 529 -5.16 -12.71 14.87
CA TYR A 529 -3.80 -12.25 15.19
C TYR A 529 -2.79 -13.38 15.02
N GLY A 530 -1.58 -13.06 14.57
CA GLY A 530 -0.51 -14.03 14.34
C GLY A 530 0.23 -14.46 15.62
N SER A 531 0.06 -13.71 16.71
CA SER A 531 0.64 -14.02 18.02
C SER A 531 -0.35 -13.78 19.15
N GLU A 532 -0.17 -14.51 20.26
CA GLU A 532 -0.93 -14.29 21.49
C GLU A 532 -0.71 -12.88 22.03
N THR A 533 0.52 -12.37 21.97
CA THR A 533 0.88 -11.01 22.39
C THR A 533 0.05 -9.96 21.65
N SER A 534 -0.03 -10.06 20.32
CA SER A 534 -0.87 -9.16 19.51
C SER A 534 -2.35 -9.24 19.88
N TRP A 535 -2.86 -10.44 20.14
CA TRP A 535 -4.25 -10.62 20.58
C TRP A 535 -4.51 -9.98 21.95
N ARG A 536 -3.58 -10.11 22.91
CA ARG A 536 -3.66 -9.49 24.24
C ARG A 536 -3.60 -7.97 24.19
N GLU A 537 -2.72 -7.41 23.37
CA GLU A 537 -2.57 -5.95 23.18
C GLU A 537 -3.75 -5.33 22.42
N SER A 538 -4.45 -6.12 21.61
CA SER A 538 -5.61 -5.66 20.86
C SER A 538 -6.77 -5.30 21.78
N ARG A 539 -7.45 -4.20 21.45
CA ARG A 539 -8.73 -3.80 22.05
C ARG A 539 -9.95 -4.14 21.18
N HIS A 540 -9.75 -4.92 20.11
CA HIS A 540 -10.84 -5.30 19.21
C HIS A 540 -11.87 -6.16 19.94
N ALA A 541 -13.16 -5.86 19.76
CA ALA A 541 -14.25 -6.49 20.51
C ALA A 541 -14.49 -7.96 20.12
N SER A 542 -14.14 -8.30 18.87
CA SER A 542 -14.22 -9.65 18.30
C SER A 542 -12.84 -10.08 17.81
N ALA A 543 -12.02 -10.65 18.70
CA ALA A 543 -10.58 -10.90 18.47
C ALA A 543 -10.20 -12.36 18.73
N PHE A 544 -9.40 -12.96 17.87
CA PHE A 544 -9.08 -14.38 17.93
C PHE A 544 -7.59 -14.65 17.70
N TYR A 545 -7.04 -15.59 18.46
CA TYR A 545 -5.73 -16.18 18.24
C TYR A 545 -5.85 -17.69 18.23
N LEU A 546 -5.25 -18.33 17.23
CA LEU A 546 -5.28 -19.78 17.04
C LEU A 546 -3.85 -20.32 17.17
N ALA A 547 -3.70 -21.39 17.95
CA ALA A 547 -2.45 -22.09 18.18
C ALA A 547 -2.67 -23.61 18.25
N GLY A 548 -1.57 -24.35 18.31
CA GLY A 548 -1.58 -25.81 18.29
C GLY A 548 -1.55 -26.37 16.87
N GLY A 549 -1.84 -27.65 16.73
CA GLY A 549 -1.71 -28.39 15.48
C GLY A 549 -2.81 -29.42 15.24
N SER A 550 -2.62 -30.30 14.25
CA SER A 550 -3.61 -31.30 13.83
C SER A 550 -4.20 -32.17 14.97
N ALA A 551 -3.43 -32.43 16.03
CA ALA A 551 -3.87 -33.23 17.17
C ALA A 551 -4.62 -32.43 18.25
N THR A 552 -4.12 -31.25 18.60
CA THR A 552 -4.72 -30.37 19.62
C THR A 552 -4.62 -28.92 19.18
N THR A 553 -5.76 -28.25 19.17
CA THR A 553 -5.85 -26.83 18.79
C THR A 553 -6.38 -26.01 19.96
N THR A 554 -5.79 -24.84 20.16
CA THR A 554 -6.21 -23.84 21.14
C THR A 554 -6.69 -22.59 20.42
N VAL A 555 -7.87 -22.10 20.79
CA VAL A 555 -8.41 -20.81 20.34
C VAL A 555 -8.58 -19.92 21.56
N LEU A 556 -7.91 -18.77 21.55
CA LEU A 556 -8.22 -17.66 22.44
C LEU A 556 -9.17 -16.72 21.70
N GLY A 557 -10.31 -16.42 22.30
CA GLY A 557 -11.37 -15.64 21.68
C GLY A 557 -11.83 -14.52 22.57
N ARG A 558 -12.06 -13.36 22.00
CA ARG A 558 -12.80 -12.25 22.60
C ARG A 558 -14.04 -12.04 21.75
N ILE A 559 -15.23 -12.10 22.34
CA ILE A 559 -16.50 -11.92 21.63
C ILE A 559 -17.34 -10.94 22.43
N ALA A 560 -17.73 -9.82 21.80
CA ALA A 560 -18.40 -8.70 22.47
C ALA A 560 -17.66 -8.25 23.75
N GLY A 561 -16.31 -8.23 23.69
CA GLY A 561 -15.45 -7.82 24.80
C GLY A 561 -15.22 -8.86 25.90
N ARG A 562 -15.87 -10.03 25.86
CA ARG A 562 -15.68 -11.12 26.83
C ARG A 562 -14.68 -12.14 26.32
N GLU A 563 -13.75 -12.57 27.18
CA GLU A 563 -12.69 -13.50 26.83
C GLU A 563 -13.05 -14.95 27.14
N TYR A 564 -12.64 -15.84 26.24
CA TYR A 564 -12.88 -17.26 26.25
C TYR A 564 -11.64 -18.01 25.77
N ARG A 565 -11.49 -19.25 26.25
CA ARG A 565 -10.46 -20.19 25.79
C ARG A 565 -11.14 -21.50 25.42
N LEU A 566 -10.81 -22.00 24.23
CA LEU A 566 -11.22 -23.29 23.70
C LEU A 566 -9.97 -24.12 23.45
N GLU A 567 -9.92 -25.32 24.00
CA GLU A 567 -8.96 -26.35 23.63
C GLU A 567 -9.71 -27.57 23.12
N LYS A 568 -9.27 -28.12 21.99
CA LYS A 568 -9.91 -29.27 21.36
C LYS A 568 -8.85 -30.30 20.96
N THR A 569 -9.05 -31.53 21.41
CA THR A 569 -8.23 -32.71 21.08
C THR A 569 -9.16 -33.82 20.60
N GLY A 570 -9.24 -34.03 19.29
CA GLY A 570 -10.26 -34.88 18.68
C GLY A 570 -11.68 -34.43 19.06
N ASP A 571 -12.46 -35.32 19.68
CA ASP A 571 -13.81 -35.02 20.15
C ASP A 571 -13.85 -34.36 21.55
N ARG A 572 -12.71 -34.34 22.28
CA ARG A 572 -12.66 -33.79 23.64
C ARG A 572 -12.48 -32.28 23.58
N VAL A 573 -13.37 -31.57 24.27
CA VAL A 573 -13.37 -30.10 24.36
C VAL A 573 -13.13 -29.66 25.80
N SER A 574 -12.27 -28.67 25.99
CA SER A 574 -12.18 -27.86 27.20
C SER A 574 -12.53 -26.42 26.85
N PHE A 575 -13.56 -25.86 27.48
CA PHE A 575 -14.05 -24.51 27.20
C PHE A 575 -14.19 -23.72 28.50
N SER A 576 -13.57 -22.55 28.55
CA SER A 576 -13.54 -21.71 29.75
C SER A 576 -13.72 -20.23 29.43
N GLY A 577 -14.25 -19.50 30.39
CA GLY A 577 -14.38 -18.04 30.38
C GLY A 577 -14.46 -17.52 31.81
N THR A 578 -14.80 -16.24 31.99
CA THR A 578 -14.94 -15.66 33.34
C THR A 578 -15.97 -16.42 34.16
N GLY A 579 -15.53 -17.06 35.25
CA GLY A 579 -16.40 -17.75 36.21
C GLY A 579 -16.80 -19.18 35.84
N PHE A 580 -16.33 -19.75 34.72
CA PHE A 580 -16.62 -21.15 34.37
C PHE A 580 -15.44 -21.85 33.68
N ASN A 581 -15.39 -23.17 33.84
CA ASN A 581 -14.45 -24.03 33.13
C ASN A 581 -15.06 -25.42 32.99
N ILE A 582 -15.42 -25.78 31.76
CA ILE A 582 -16.17 -27.00 31.46
C ILE A 582 -15.43 -27.88 30.46
N ARG A 583 -15.73 -29.18 30.51
CA ARG A 583 -15.26 -30.17 29.54
C ARG A 583 -16.42 -31.01 29.03
N PHE A 584 -16.41 -31.33 27.74
CA PHE A 584 -17.46 -32.14 27.10
C PHE A 584 -16.94 -32.79 25.81
N GLN A 585 -17.74 -33.68 25.23
CA GLN A 585 -17.54 -34.26 23.91
C GLN A 585 -18.29 -33.42 22.87
N ALA A 586 -17.61 -32.99 21.80
CA ALA A 586 -18.21 -32.13 20.76
C ALA A 586 -19.39 -32.82 20.06
N SER A 587 -19.34 -34.14 19.92
CA SER A 587 -20.41 -34.99 19.40
C SER A 587 -21.65 -35.06 20.31
N HIS A 588 -21.50 -34.82 21.62
CA HIS A 588 -22.60 -34.90 22.58
C HIS A 588 -22.47 -33.90 23.75
N PRO A 589 -22.52 -32.58 23.47
CA PRO A 589 -22.14 -31.57 24.47
C PRO A 589 -23.02 -31.61 25.72
N GLN A 590 -24.35 -31.62 25.56
CA GLN A 590 -25.28 -31.51 26.70
C GLN A 590 -25.19 -32.72 27.66
N GLY A 591 -24.93 -33.92 27.14
CA GLY A 591 -24.87 -35.14 27.94
C GLY A 591 -23.51 -35.43 28.58
N THR A 592 -22.47 -34.65 28.26
CA THR A 592 -21.09 -34.94 28.67
C THR A 592 -20.39 -33.78 29.37
N ILE A 593 -21.10 -32.66 29.59
CA ILE A 593 -20.57 -31.51 30.33
C ILE A 593 -20.18 -31.90 31.76
N SER A 594 -18.97 -31.53 32.14
CA SER A 594 -18.41 -31.68 33.49
C SER A 594 -17.54 -30.48 33.84
N GLY A 595 -17.22 -30.27 35.12
CA GLY A 595 -16.38 -29.17 35.60
C GLY A 595 -17.18 -28.10 36.36
N ASN A 596 -16.67 -26.86 36.35
CA ASN A 596 -17.34 -25.73 36.97
C ASN A 596 -18.37 -25.15 35.98
N VAL A 597 -19.61 -25.62 36.09
CA VAL A 597 -20.74 -25.26 35.22
C VAL A 597 -21.64 -24.26 35.96
N PRO A 598 -21.88 -23.05 35.43
CA PRO A 598 -22.85 -22.13 36.00
C PRO A 598 -24.29 -22.62 35.76
N GLU A 599 -25.25 -22.11 36.52
CA GLU A 599 -26.67 -22.49 36.39
C GLU A 599 -27.22 -22.33 34.96
N LYS A 600 -26.74 -21.31 34.23
CA LYS A 600 -26.99 -21.12 32.80
C LYS A 600 -25.68 -20.81 32.09
N LEU A 601 -25.39 -21.58 31.06
CA LEU A 601 -24.22 -21.37 30.21
C LEU A 601 -24.63 -21.18 28.75
N ASP A 602 -24.22 -20.06 28.17
CA ASP A 602 -24.37 -19.80 26.74
C ASP A 602 -23.18 -20.39 25.97
N LEU A 603 -23.45 -21.40 25.13
CA LEU A 603 -22.43 -22.06 24.31
C LEU A 603 -22.21 -21.39 22.94
N ARG A 604 -22.94 -20.31 22.59
CA ARG A 604 -22.72 -19.59 21.32
C ARG A 604 -21.25 -19.19 21.10
N PRO A 605 -20.52 -18.64 22.10
CA PRO A 605 -19.09 -18.34 21.94
C PRO A 605 -18.24 -19.57 21.58
N TYR A 606 -18.54 -20.73 22.17
CA TYR A 606 -17.87 -21.99 21.82
C TYR A 606 -18.10 -22.33 20.34
N PHE A 607 -19.35 -22.30 19.87
CA PHE A 607 -19.67 -22.62 18.47
C PHE A 607 -19.03 -21.65 17.48
N ILE A 608 -18.96 -20.35 17.81
CA ILE A 608 -18.24 -19.35 17.01
C ILE A 608 -16.75 -19.69 16.91
N MET A 609 -16.11 -19.99 18.05
CA MET A 609 -14.69 -20.28 18.10
C MET A 609 -14.34 -21.59 17.39
N ASP A 610 -15.15 -22.64 17.56
CA ASP A 610 -14.97 -23.91 16.84
C ASP A 610 -15.25 -23.77 15.34
N PHE A 611 -16.21 -22.93 14.95
CA PHE A 611 -16.42 -22.56 13.55
C PHE A 611 -15.16 -21.92 12.96
N PHE A 612 -14.60 -20.88 13.58
CA PHE A 612 -13.37 -20.24 13.11
C PHE A 612 -12.19 -21.20 13.02
N ARG A 613 -12.02 -22.04 14.04
CA ARG A 613 -11.00 -23.10 14.06
C ARG A 613 -11.10 -24.01 12.84
N ARG A 614 -12.30 -24.54 12.57
CA ARG A 614 -12.56 -25.42 11.41
C ARG A 614 -12.34 -24.69 10.10
N VAL A 615 -12.93 -23.51 9.90
CA VAL A 615 -12.84 -22.84 8.59
C VAL A 615 -11.44 -22.34 8.27
N LEU A 616 -10.68 -21.89 9.26
CA LEU A 616 -9.33 -21.39 9.05
C LEU A 616 -8.30 -22.50 8.90
N LEU A 617 -8.46 -23.64 9.60
CA LEU A 617 -7.45 -24.69 9.67
C LEU A 617 -7.78 -25.94 8.82
N GLU A 618 -9.05 -26.25 8.58
CA GLU A 618 -9.47 -27.56 8.02
C GLU A 618 -10.06 -27.48 6.60
N THR A 619 -10.46 -26.30 6.11
CA THR A 619 -11.09 -26.16 4.77
C THR A 619 -10.10 -26.29 3.62
N GLY A 620 -8.82 -26.43 3.92
CA GLY A 620 -7.76 -26.42 2.93
C GLY A 620 -7.54 -25.07 2.26
N ARG A 621 -8.27 -23.98 2.63
CA ARG A 621 -8.04 -22.60 2.15
C ARG A 621 -6.67 -22.08 2.59
N ILE A 622 -6.02 -21.14 1.90
CA ILE A 622 -4.72 -20.55 2.31
C ILE A 622 -5.06 -19.18 2.88
N ASN A 623 -4.67 -18.95 4.13
CA ASN A 623 -4.90 -17.67 4.80
C ASN A 623 -3.74 -17.34 5.74
N TYR A 624 -3.79 -16.15 6.34
CA TYR A 624 -2.76 -15.68 7.27
C TYR A 624 -2.60 -16.57 8.51
N ILE A 625 -3.64 -17.28 8.92
CA ILE A 625 -3.64 -18.03 10.18
C ILE A 625 -3.08 -19.43 9.99
N ASN A 626 -3.60 -20.21 9.03
CA ASN A 626 -3.09 -21.55 8.83
C ASN A 626 -1.65 -21.59 8.32
N THR A 627 -1.22 -20.59 7.55
CA THR A 627 0.19 -20.51 7.14
C THR A 627 1.11 -20.37 8.35
N LEU A 628 0.73 -19.57 9.35
CA LEU A 628 1.49 -19.47 10.61
C LEU A 628 1.44 -20.75 11.44
N VAL A 629 0.28 -21.40 11.51
CA VAL A 629 0.11 -22.65 12.27
C VAL A 629 1.00 -23.76 11.68
N HIS A 630 0.96 -23.97 10.37
CA HIS A 630 1.77 -24.99 9.69
C HIS A 630 3.27 -24.79 9.88
N ILE A 631 3.72 -23.53 9.92
CA ILE A 631 5.14 -23.21 10.14
C ILE A 631 5.57 -23.51 11.58
N LYS A 632 4.70 -23.22 12.57
CA LYS A 632 4.98 -23.58 13.96
C LYS A 632 5.04 -25.09 14.15
N GLU A 633 4.08 -25.84 13.59
CA GLU A 633 4.08 -27.31 13.61
C GLU A 633 5.37 -27.89 12.99
N SER A 634 5.82 -27.33 11.86
CA SER A 634 7.03 -27.79 11.18
C SER A 634 8.30 -27.53 12.00
N LYS A 635 8.31 -26.52 12.88
CA LYS A 635 9.44 -26.22 13.78
C LYS A 635 9.40 -27.07 15.06
N ASP A 636 8.21 -27.36 15.59
CA ASP A 636 8.03 -28.14 16.83
C ASP A 636 8.14 -29.67 16.59
N GLY A 637 8.02 -30.12 15.34
CA GLY A 637 8.19 -31.54 14.93
C GLY A 637 9.61 -31.92 14.47
N LEU A 638 10.55 -30.97 14.47
CA LEU A 638 12.00 -31.17 14.29
C LEU A 638 12.69 -31.15 15.66
#